data_AF-A0A1V6HUT7-F1
#
_entry.id   AF-A0A1V6HUT7-F1
#
_cell.length_a   1.000
_cell.length_b   1.000
_cell.length_c   1.000
_cell.angle_alpha   90.00
_cell.angle_beta   90.00
_cell.angle_gamma   90.00
#
_symmetry.space_group_name_H-M   'P 1'
#
loop_
_entity.id
_entity.type
_entity.pdbx_description
1 polymer ?
#
loop_
_entity_poly.entity_id
_entity_poly.type
_entity_poly.pdbx_seq_one_letter_code
_entity_poly.pdbx_strand_id
1 'polypeptide(L)'
;MHRFSFVPMILLATVVFASSAIATTGGFMDSRTIGADSFLKANPAFDGRGVVIAILDTGVDMGVPGLEKTPSGEPKVIVARDFTGEATVRLERATFDGKEAWRAGDSWVKGVDKITGFSAESGAFLGAIREAQFAGSGAPDLDRDGRTDGVFSVLVYKNADGKWRIVIDRNGDRNLADEPVIGSYEETFDYVTLFSGDPAKDLPRVTVSAHLDDKVQEPREVELHMVTASHGTHVAGIAAGYNIHGEKGYNGIAPGAKVMSLKIGNSALSGGATVTGSMKRAYEFVGRWASKHKVPVVVNMSYGVGSGQEGANDLEEFLNRFARENPNVLVVLSNGNDGPGLSSSGSPGAASTTLSVGAALSKLNAADIFGAKLQRDEMFAFSGRGGEIAKPDVVAPGIASSSVPYFQQGDVFRGTSMAAPEVAGAAALVLSASMKDPEFGKWHSGMLKAAFMASAKPLAGYNALDQGAGMIDVAGALKAFKTRLKDPLSQLLLEYRIEAPSSTLARKNNGSFWRAGGWAPTITDQAEVQVSMSFLSSVDPKTVADTRALIALSTSSAWLKLSKQKLVLKGNAKSSFTYYVDRTKVSNPGVHVALIKGTGPGQTSFTIPVSVVTPYPAPHVDGVSTISLKRVTVNPAGLVRIPFALPSNTTTMTISCKSADKASEVLALMFDGSGHRFDFGDAVISGPAGRSVNAVITDMPRMGVGEFILYVQPAAPKAAAVDVEIKFFSLSAKPVDALHGAAGQAPGFRTEVMNNMPEPFIGQVQGELSGVFSSFERSIDQKLLVHEFYISDEYRSVELELEISPENWSRFTDIAVNVLDSNGKAVVQTGFSNPRTVVRVDNRGTGNQRFKLEINAARGHEGGPNVPVKFTVRHFWKAPVKLEGKVDGNQLVRLLPQSPATLEVKTDKMPLAAPQGASWFGKVDFKARQDESIWLRMPLELRRR
;
A
#
# COMPACT_ATOMS: atom_id res chain seq x y z
N MET A 1 13.42 -7.97 -27.58
CA MET A 1 13.30 -6.74 -26.78
C MET A 1 11.82 -6.41 -26.61
N HIS A 2 11.21 -6.96 -25.55
CA HIS A 2 9.77 -6.88 -25.33
C HIS A 2 9.35 -5.49 -24.82
N ARG A 3 8.24 -4.98 -25.36
CA ARG A 3 7.54 -3.77 -24.88
C ARG A 3 7.08 -4.00 -23.43
N PHE A 4 7.82 -3.48 -22.45
CA PHE A 4 7.28 -3.27 -21.11
C PHE A 4 6.37 -2.04 -21.14
N SER A 5 5.09 -2.25 -21.46
CA SER A 5 4.05 -1.27 -21.09
C SER A 5 3.83 -1.40 -19.59
N PHE A 6 4.25 -0.38 -18.84
CA PHE A 6 3.91 -0.23 -17.43
C PHE A 6 2.41 0.04 -17.32
N VAL A 7 1.63 -1.02 -17.05
CA VAL A 7 0.27 -0.91 -16.52
C VAL A 7 0.40 -0.80 -14.99
N PRO A 8 -0.29 0.13 -14.31
CA PRO A 8 -0.20 0.28 -12.87
C PRO A 8 -0.91 -0.90 -12.18
N MET A 9 -0.15 -1.97 -11.93
CA MET A 9 -0.51 -2.99 -10.93
C MET A 9 -0.05 -2.42 -9.57
N ILE A 10 -0.93 -1.66 -8.90
CA ILE A 10 -0.65 -0.98 -7.61
C ILE A 10 -1.55 -1.55 -6.50
N LEU A 11 -1.75 -2.87 -6.48
CA LEU A 11 -2.06 -3.59 -5.24
C LEU A 11 -1.18 -4.83 -5.21
N LEU A 12 -0.38 -4.96 -4.14
CA LEU A 12 0.81 -5.81 -4.04
C LEU A 12 1.77 -5.70 -5.24
N ALA A 13 2.54 -4.61 -5.31
CA ALA A 13 3.68 -4.54 -6.23
C ALA A 13 4.87 -5.38 -5.72
N THR A 14 4.68 -6.69 -5.52
CA THR A 14 5.78 -7.66 -5.46
C THR A 14 6.23 -7.94 -6.89
N VAL A 15 7.18 -7.16 -7.39
CA VAL A 15 7.85 -7.51 -8.64
C VAL A 15 8.81 -8.67 -8.34
N VAL A 16 8.38 -9.87 -8.71
CA VAL A 16 9.19 -11.10 -8.70
C VAL A 16 10.30 -10.96 -9.74
N PHE A 17 11.56 -11.10 -9.33
CA PHE A 17 12.64 -11.29 -10.27
C PHE A 17 12.71 -12.78 -10.63
N ALA A 18 12.41 -13.12 -11.88
CA ALA A 18 12.82 -14.40 -12.44
C ALA A 18 14.31 -14.28 -12.84
N SER A 19 15.22 -14.45 -11.88
CA SER A 19 16.63 -14.68 -12.23
C SER A 19 16.83 -16.17 -12.43
N SER A 20 17.08 -16.57 -13.68
CA SER A 20 17.57 -17.90 -14.02
C SER A 20 18.86 -18.20 -13.25
N ALA A 21 18.83 -19.29 -12.47
CA ALA A 21 19.98 -20.05 -11.97
C ALA A 21 21.19 -19.23 -11.48
N ILE A 22 21.14 -18.77 -10.22
CA ILE A 22 22.36 -18.62 -9.42
C ILE A 22 22.14 -19.42 -8.13
N ALA A 23 22.70 -20.63 -8.11
CA ALA A 23 22.92 -21.37 -6.90
C ALA A 23 24.09 -20.70 -6.15
N THR A 24 23.78 -19.80 -5.22
CA THR A 24 24.73 -19.37 -4.19
C THR A 24 24.09 -19.56 -2.82
N THR A 25 24.77 -20.36 -2.00
CA THR A 25 24.45 -20.84 -0.65
C THR A 25 24.43 -19.72 0.41
N GLY A 26 23.60 -18.70 0.21
CA GLY A 26 23.37 -17.64 1.17
C GLY A 26 22.17 -16.82 0.74
N GLY A 27 21.00 -17.11 1.30
CA GLY A 27 19.76 -16.47 0.85
C GLY A 27 19.73 -14.96 1.09
N PHE A 28 18.97 -14.26 0.24
CA PHE A 28 18.92 -12.80 0.13
C PHE A 28 18.21 -12.07 1.30
N MET A 29 18.15 -12.68 2.49
CA MET A 29 17.57 -12.08 3.70
C MET A 29 18.66 -11.41 4.54
N ASP A 30 18.62 -10.08 4.65
CA ASP A 30 19.68 -9.31 5.30
C ASP A 30 19.45 -9.09 6.81
N SER A 31 19.58 -10.16 7.57
CA SER A 31 19.54 -10.13 9.04
C SER A 31 20.78 -9.47 9.68
N ARG A 32 21.84 -9.19 8.91
CA ARG A 32 23.10 -8.62 9.40
C ARG A 32 22.99 -7.12 9.60
N THR A 33 22.36 -6.41 8.66
CA THR A 33 22.20 -4.95 8.71
C THR A 33 21.46 -4.48 9.96
N ILE A 34 20.48 -5.26 10.43
CA ILE A 34 19.71 -4.97 11.67
C ILE A 34 20.36 -5.55 12.95
N GLY A 35 21.46 -6.29 12.81
CA GLY A 35 22.19 -6.91 13.92
C GLY A 35 21.61 -8.23 14.46
N ALA A 36 20.55 -8.77 13.85
CA ALA A 36 19.89 -9.99 14.31
C ALA A 36 20.80 -11.23 14.25
N ASP A 37 21.57 -11.40 13.17
CA ASP A 37 22.54 -12.51 13.03
C ASP A 37 23.58 -12.51 14.17
N SER A 38 24.19 -11.35 14.43
CA SER A 38 25.17 -11.21 15.52
C SER A 38 24.56 -11.45 16.89
N PHE A 39 23.31 -11.01 17.09
CA PHE A 39 22.57 -11.20 18.32
C PHE A 39 22.33 -12.68 18.62
N LEU A 40 21.84 -13.44 17.63
CA LEU A 40 21.56 -14.87 17.75
C LEU A 40 22.82 -15.70 18.01
N LYS A 41 23.93 -15.37 17.32
CA LYS A 41 25.22 -16.02 17.57
C LYS A 41 25.70 -15.84 19.00
N ALA A 42 25.50 -14.65 19.57
CA ALA A 42 25.87 -14.36 20.96
C ALA A 42 24.83 -14.90 21.98
N ASN A 43 23.58 -15.10 21.57
CA ASN A 43 22.46 -15.44 22.44
C ASN A 43 21.57 -16.55 21.84
N PRO A 44 22.09 -17.77 21.63
CA PRO A 44 21.35 -18.83 20.93
C PRO A 44 20.08 -19.30 21.65
N ALA A 45 19.97 -19.04 22.96
CA ALA A 45 18.78 -19.35 23.74
C ALA A 45 17.66 -18.29 23.62
N PHE A 46 17.91 -17.15 22.98
CA PHE A 46 16.97 -16.04 22.83
C PHE A 46 16.58 -15.86 21.35
N ASP A 47 16.28 -16.98 20.70
CA ASP A 47 15.93 -17.10 19.28
C ASP A 47 14.48 -16.73 18.94
N GLY A 48 13.73 -16.16 19.88
CA GLY A 48 12.31 -15.87 19.75
C GLY A 48 11.40 -16.86 20.48
N ARG A 49 11.96 -17.93 21.07
CA ARG A 49 11.18 -18.88 21.88
C ARG A 49 10.38 -18.17 22.98
N GLY A 50 9.16 -18.66 23.22
CA GLY A 50 8.19 -18.08 24.15
C GLY A 50 7.36 -16.92 23.58
N VAL A 51 7.64 -16.48 22.35
CA VAL A 51 6.88 -15.42 21.65
C VAL A 51 6.08 -16.03 20.51
N VAL A 52 4.92 -15.45 20.24
CA VAL A 52 4.10 -15.76 19.05
C VAL A 52 4.07 -14.56 18.11
N ILE A 53 4.27 -14.81 16.82
CA ILE A 53 4.11 -13.81 15.77
C ILE A 53 2.81 -14.12 15.01
N ALA A 54 1.86 -13.19 15.05
CA ALA A 54 0.61 -13.29 14.29
C ALA A 54 0.77 -12.61 12.94
N ILE A 55 0.58 -13.35 11.86
CA ILE A 55 0.69 -12.89 10.48
C ILE A 55 -0.73 -12.65 9.96
N LEU A 56 -1.10 -11.37 9.83
CA LEU A 56 -2.36 -10.95 9.23
C LEU A 56 -2.09 -10.66 7.75
N ASP A 57 -2.43 -11.61 6.89
CA ASP A 57 -2.08 -11.58 5.47
C ASP A 57 -3.05 -12.45 4.63
N THR A 58 -2.59 -12.96 3.50
CA THR A 58 -3.26 -13.89 2.58
C THR A 58 -3.25 -15.35 3.05
N GLY A 59 -2.76 -15.61 4.27
CA GLY A 59 -2.56 -16.94 4.84
C GLY A 59 -1.12 -17.43 4.75
N VAL A 60 -0.75 -18.33 5.64
CA VAL A 60 0.58 -18.93 5.80
C VAL A 60 0.45 -20.43 5.58
N ASP A 61 1.18 -20.95 4.61
CA ASP A 61 1.27 -22.37 4.35
C ASP A 61 2.12 -23.02 5.46
N MET A 62 1.50 -23.88 6.28
CA MET A 62 2.19 -24.59 7.36
C MET A 62 2.95 -25.83 6.89
N GLY A 63 2.70 -26.27 5.65
CA GLY A 63 3.28 -27.50 5.07
C GLY A 63 4.58 -27.26 4.29
N VAL A 64 5.13 -26.03 4.29
CA VAL A 64 6.36 -25.70 3.54
C VAL A 64 7.60 -25.67 4.44
N PRO A 65 8.78 -26.06 3.90
CA PRO A 65 10.06 -25.93 4.59
C PRO A 65 10.28 -24.51 5.09
N GLY A 66 10.77 -24.39 6.33
CA GLY A 66 10.83 -23.13 7.06
C GLY A 66 9.68 -22.94 8.05
N LEU A 67 8.49 -23.51 7.78
CA LEU A 67 7.27 -23.23 8.53
C LEU A 67 6.62 -24.44 9.20
N GLU A 68 7.26 -25.61 9.14
CA GLU A 68 6.75 -26.83 9.78
C GLU A 68 7.08 -26.88 11.28
N LYS A 69 8.35 -26.62 11.64
CA LYS A 69 8.87 -26.82 13.00
C LYS A 69 9.74 -25.67 13.49
N THR A 70 9.77 -25.49 14.81
CA THR A 70 10.75 -24.66 15.51
C THR A 70 12.10 -25.40 15.65
N PRO A 71 13.18 -24.70 16.04
CA PRO A 71 14.44 -25.32 16.44
C PRO A 71 14.32 -26.37 17.56
N SER A 72 13.27 -26.28 18.40
CA SER A 72 12.99 -27.27 19.44
C SER A 72 12.18 -28.48 18.96
N GLY A 73 11.80 -28.52 17.67
CA GLY A 73 11.02 -29.60 17.08
C GLY A 73 9.51 -29.49 17.28
N GLU A 74 9.04 -28.40 17.91
CA GLU A 74 7.61 -28.13 18.11
C GLU A 74 6.97 -27.61 16.81
N PRO A 75 5.63 -27.76 16.64
CA PRO A 75 4.92 -27.12 15.53
C PRO A 75 5.19 -25.62 15.49
N LYS A 76 5.57 -25.13 14.30
CA LYS A 76 5.87 -23.72 14.06
C LYS A 76 4.60 -22.89 13.94
N VAL A 77 3.68 -23.27 13.05
CA VAL A 77 2.37 -22.66 12.92
C VAL A 77 1.43 -23.33 13.93
N ILE A 78 0.84 -22.54 14.83
CA ILE A 78 0.00 -23.05 15.93
C ILE A 78 -1.46 -22.62 15.84
N VAL A 79 -1.77 -21.69 14.93
CA VAL A 79 -3.11 -21.22 14.63
C VAL A 79 -3.19 -20.99 13.14
N ALA A 80 -4.29 -21.42 12.51
CA ALA A 80 -4.55 -21.20 11.09
C ALA A 80 -6.04 -20.92 10.88
N ARG A 81 -6.36 -19.63 10.67
CA ARG A 81 -7.75 -19.13 10.63
C ARG A 81 -8.01 -18.29 9.39
N ASP A 82 -9.18 -18.45 8.80
CA ASP A 82 -9.67 -17.68 7.66
C ASP A 82 -10.78 -16.71 8.09
N PHE A 83 -10.45 -15.42 8.19
CA PHE A 83 -11.41 -14.36 8.50
C PHE A 83 -12.12 -13.82 7.26
N THR A 84 -11.82 -14.35 6.07
CA THR A 84 -12.43 -13.91 4.81
C THR A 84 -13.67 -14.70 4.44
N GLY A 85 -13.77 -15.94 4.93
CA GLY A 85 -14.79 -16.89 4.54
C GLY A 85 -14.62 -17.42 3.11
N GLU A 86 -13.46 -17.22 2.47
CA GLU A 86 -13.18 -17.71 1.11
C GLU A 86 -13.34 -19.23 1.02
N ALA A 87 -12.86 -19.96 2.02
CA ALA A 87 -12.93 -21.42 2.07
C ALA A 87 -13.83 -21.95 3.21
N THR A 88 -14.87 -21.19 3.61
CA THR A 88 -15.89 -21.72 4.54
C THR A 88 -16.84 -22.66 3.80
N VAL A 89 -16.86 -23.92 4.22
CA VAL A 89 -17.74 -24.94 3.63
C VAL A 89 -19.05 -24.99 4.42
N ARG A 90 -20.17 -24.70 3.73
CA ARG A 90 -21.50 -24.93 4.30
C ARG A 90 -21.79 -26.41 4.36
N LEU A 91 -22.37 -26.83 5.48
CA LEU A 91 -22.64 -28.21 5.79
C LEU A 91 -24.14 -28.46 5.95
N GLU A 92 -24.61 -29.52 5.33
CA GLU A 92 -25.97 -30.02 5.47
C GLU A 92 -25.95 -31.41 6.09
N ARG A 93 -27.02 -31.75 6.83
CA ARG A 93 -27.15 -33.07 7.43
C ARG A 93 -27.20 -34.12 6.31
N ALA A 94 -26.24 -35.03 6.32
CA ALA A 94 -26.13 -36.08 5.32
C ALA A 94 -27.04 -37.26 5.67
N THR A 95 -27.67 -37.83 4.64
CA THR A 95 -28.49 -39.04 4.74
C THR A 95 -27.91 -40.15 3.89
N PHE A 96 -27.96 -41.37 4.39
CA PHE A 96 -27.58 -42.55 3.62
C PHE A 96 -28.68 -42.88 2.61
N ASP A 97 -28.30 -43.10 1.35
CA ASP A 97 -29.27 -43.36 0.26
C ASP A 97 -29.80 -44.80 0.22
N GLY A 98 -29.42 -45.63 1.20
CA GLY A 98 -29.82 -47.03 1.30
C GLY A 98 -29.04 -47.97 0.37
N LYS A 99 -28.05 -47.45 -0.38
CA LYS A 99 -27.18 -48.24 -1.24
C LYS A 99 -25.74 -48.17 -0.75
N GLU A 100 -25.02 -47.12 -1.13
CA GLU A 100 -23.57 -46.99 -0.91
C GLU A 100 -23.11 -45.56 -0.61
N ALA A 101 -23.99 -44.55 -0.75
CA ALA A 101 -23.59 -43.16 -0.66
C ALA A 101 -24.35 -42.38 0.43
N TRP A 102 -23.63 -41.46 1.06
CA TRP A 102 -24.16 -40.40 1.90
C TRP A 102 -24.34 -39.14 1.06
N ARG A 103 -25.48 -38.45 1.24
CA ARG A 103 -25.89 -37.31 0.40
C ARG A 103 -26.36 -36.13 1.24
N ALA A 104 -26.01 -34.92 0.83
CA ALA A 104 -26.58 -33.69 1.37
C ALA A 104 -26.54 -32.60 0.28
N GLY A 105 -27.69 -32.01 -0.04
CA GLY A 105 -27.82 -31.12 -1.20
C GLY A 105 -27.27 -31.74 -2.49
N ASP A 106 -26.36 -31.02 -3.15
CA ASP A 106 -25.67 -31.46 -4.37
C ASP A 106 -24.38 -32.28 -4.10
N SER A 107 -24.03 -32.51 -2.84
CA SER A 107 -22.82 -33.24 -2.44
C SER A 107 -23.15 -34.70 -2.12
N TRP A 108 -22.23 -35.61 -2.47
CA TRP A 108 -22.33 -37.01 -2.09
C TRP A 108 -20.95 -37.67 -2.00
N VAL A 109 -20.87 -38.68 -1.12
CA VAL A 109 -19.65 -39.46 -0.87
C VAL A 109 -19.97 -40.92 -0.58
N LYS A 110 -19.03 -41.82 -0.87
CA LYS A 110 -19.07 -43.25 -0.52
C LYS A 110 -17.97 -43.61 0.48
N GLY A 111 -18.04 -44.80 1.06
CA GLY A 111 -17.01 -45.32 1.97
C GLY A 111 -17.00 -44.73 3.38
N VAL A 112 -18.03 -43.97 3.76
CA VAL A 112 -18.16 -43.32 5.07
C VAL A 112 -18.22 -44.32 6.23
N ASP A 113 -18.83 -45.49 6.00
CA ASP A 113 -18.91 -46.60 6.94
C ASP A 113 -17.54 -47.21 7.31
N LYS A 114 -16.52 -46.94 6.51
CA LYS A 114 -15.14 -47.38 6.74
C LYS A 114 -14.28 -46.34 7.46
N ILE A 115 -14.81 -45.13 7.66
CA ILE A 115 -14.09 -44.06 8.36
C ILE A 115 -13.94 -44.44 9.84
N THR A 116 -12.72 -44.30 10.35
CA THR A 116 -12.40 -44.66 11.73
C THR A 116 -13.22 -43.83 12.73
N GLY A 117 -13.96 -44.50 13.62
CA GLY A 117 -14.74 -43.84 14.67
C GLY A 117 -16.07 -43.22 14.20
N PHE A 118 -16.44 -43.41 12.94
CA PHE A 118 -17.75 -43.01 12.42
C PHE A 118 -18.87 -43.91 12.96
N SER A 119 -20.02 -43.31 13.29
CA SER A 119 -21.27 -44.02 13.59
C SER A 119 -22.43 -43.30 12.93
N ALA A 120 -23.32 -44.03 12.27
CA ALA A 120 -24.50 -43.44 11.64
C ALA A 120 -25.43 -42.75 12.66
N GLU A 121 -25.41 -43.18 13.93
CA GLU A 121 -26.23 -42.62 15.01
C GLU A 121 -25.76 -41.24 15.47
N SER A 122 -24.46 -40.93 15.34
CA SER A 122 -23.89 -39.66 15.80
C SER A 122 -24.16 -38.49 14.84
N GLY A 123 -24.72 -38.80 13.66
CA GLY A 123 -25.04 -37.84 12.62
C GLY A 123 -23.80 -37.44 11.79
N ALA A 124 -24.05 -37.23 10.51
CA ALA A 124 -23.04 -36.84 9.53
C ALA A 124 -23.49 -35.55 8.84
N PHE A 125 -22.53 -34.68 8.53
CA PHE A 125 -22.77 -33.43 7.83
C PHE A 125 -21.82 -33.34 6.64
N LEU A 126 -22.34 -32.95 5.49
CA LEU A 126 -21.61 -32.99 4.23
C LEU A 126 -21.73 -31.64 3.52
N GLY A 127 -20.60 -31.21 2.95
CA GLY A 127 -20.49 -30.06 2.07
C GLY A 127 -19.42 -30.32 1.02
N ALA A 128 -19.03 -29.28 0.28
CA ALA A 128 -17.91 -29.38 -0.66
C ALA A 128 -17.24 -28.01 -0.88
N ILE A 129 -15.96 -28.05 -1.18
CA ILE A 129 -15.20 -26.92 -1.73
C ILE A 129 -15.03 -27.12 -3.25
N ARG A 130 -15.07 -26.03 -4.03
CA ARG A 130 -15.06 -26.09 -5.50
C ARG A 130 -13.99 -25.17 -6.06
N GLU A 131 -13.19 -25.66 -7.01
CA GLU A 131 -12.10 -24.91 -7.63
C GLU A 131 -12.54 -23.62 -8.32
N ALA A 132 -13.75 -23.62 -8.88
CA ALA A 132 -14.34 -22.44 -9.50
C ALA A 132 -14.38 -21.20 -8.57
N GLN A 133 -14.34 -21.39 -7.24
CA GLN A 133 -14.28 -20.29 -6.26
C GLN A 133 -12.91 -19.59 -6.24
N PHE A 134 -11.85 -20.28 -6.68
CA PHE A 134 -10.45 -19.84 -6.63
C PHE A 134 -9.90 -19.43 -7.99
N ALA A 135 -10.73 -19.33 -9.03
CA ALA A 135 -10.32 -19.04 -10.40
C ALA A 135 -9.48 -17.75 -10.55
N GLY A 136 -9.65 -16.79 -9.63
CA GLY A 136 -8.88 -15.53 -9.59
C GLY A 136 -7.61 -15.54 -8.72
N SER A 137 -7.30 -16.67 -8.08
CA SER A 137 -6.19 -16.78 -7.11
C SER A 137 -4.86 -17.18 -7.75
N GLY A 138 -3.79 -17.26 -6.93
CA GLY A 138 -2.49 -17.76 -7.35
C GLY A 138 -2.44 -19.28 -7.54
N ALA A 139 -3.47 -20.01 -7.12
CA ALA A 139 -3.62 -21.45 -7.30
C ALA A 139 -5.08 -21.79 -7.69
N PRO A 140 -5.52 -21.48 -8.92
CA PRO A 140 -6.89 -21.72 -9.38
C PRO A 140 -7.20 -23.20 -9.64
N ASP A 141 -6.16 -23.99 -9.87
CA ASP A 141 -6.15 -25.44 -10.02
C ASP A 141 -5.54 -26.00 -8.71
N LEU A 142 -6.41 -26.44 -7.79
CA LEU A 142 -6.04 -26.78 -6.40
C LEU A 142 -5.34 -28.12 -6.32
N ASP A 143 -5.72 -29.05 -7.20
CA ASP A 143 -5.14 -30.39 -7.32
C ASP A 143 -4.23 -30.54 -8.56
N ARG A 144 -3.92 -29.48 -9.30
CA ARG A 144 -2.98 -29.54 -10.42
C ARG A 144 -3.32 -30.59 -11.49
N ASP A 145 -4.60 -30.96 -11.67
CA ASP A 145 -5.01 -31.87 -12.73
C ASP A 145 -5.04 -31.20 -14.13
N GLY A 146 -4.78 -29.90 -14.18
CA GLY A 146 -4.82 -29.06 -15.39
C GLY A 146 -6.20 -28.47 -15.68
N ARG A 147 -7.18 -28.65 -14.78
CA ARG A 147 -8.55 -28.13 -14.85
C ARG A 147 -8.81 -27.23 -13.64
N THR A 148 -9.99 -26.62 -13.61
CA THR A 148 -10.41 -25.70 -12.54
C THR A 148 -11.89 -25.93 -12.18
N ASP A 149 -12.33 -27.17 -12.26
CA ASP A 149 -13.71 -27.60 -12.05
C ASP A 149 -13.85 -28.73 -11.02
N GLY A 150 -12.77 -29.01 -10.29
CA GLY A 150 -12.71 -29.95 -9.19
C GLY A 150 -13.69 -29.63 -8.06
N VAL A 151 -14.19 -30.69 -7.44
CA VAL A 151 -15.13 -30.64 -6.31
C VAL A 151 -14.64 -31.60 -5.25
N PHE A 152 -14.21 -31.06 -4.13
CA PHE A 152 -13.66 -31.83 -3.00
C PHE A 152 -14.71 -31.84 -1.89
N SER A 153 -15.26 -33.03 -1.63
CA SER A 153 -16.28 -33.23 -0.60
C SER A 153 -15.68 -33.13 0.80
N VAL A 154 -16.43 -32.55 1.74
CA VAL A 154 -16.02 -32.41 3.14
C VAL A 154 -17.08 -33.01 4.04
N LEU A 155 -16.72 -34.09 4.73
CA LEU A 155 -17.57 -34.74 5.72
C LEU A 155 -17.16 -34.34 7.13
N VAL A 156 -18.15 -34.02 7.94
CA VAL A 156 -18.00 -33.77 9.38
C VAL A 156 -18.90 -34.74 10.15
N TYR A 157 -18.34 -35.42 11.14
CA TYR A 157 -19.08 -36.35 12.00
C TYR A 157 -18.60 -36.26 13.44
N LYS A 158 -19.47 -36.65 14.37
CA LYS A 158 -19.11 -36.70 15.79
C LYS A 158 -18.52 -38.06 16.10
N ASN A 159 -17.26 -38.05 16.51
CA ASN A 159 -16.52 -39.26 16.85
C ASN A 159 -16.92 -39.79 18.24
N ALA A 160 -16.52 -41.02 18.57
CA ALA A 160 -16.85 -41.69 19.84
C ALA A 160 -16.37 -40.92 21.09
N ASP A 161 -15.34 -40.07 20.97
CA ASP A 161 -14.86 -39.18 22.03
C ASP A 161 -15.71 -37.91 22.21
N GLY A 162 -16.80 -37.78 21.45
CA GLY A 162 -17.71 -36.64 21.50
C GLY A 162 -17.19 -35.39 20.82
N LYS A 163 -16.03 -35.44 20.14
CA LYS A 163 -15.48 -34.34 19.36
C LYS A 163 -15.87 -34.44 17.89
N TRP A 164 -15.90 -33.32 17.19
CA TRP A 164 -16.08 -33.34 15.75
C TRP A 164 -14.79 -33.78 15.05
N ARG A 165 -14.96 -34.50 13.93
CA ARG A 165 -13.90 -34.92 13.04
C ARG A 165 -14.26 -34.57 11.61
N ILE A 166 -13.22 -34.27 10.84
CA ILE A 166 -13.34 -33.75 9.49
C ILE A 166 -12.59 -34.71 8.57
N VAL A 167 -13.21 -35.04 7.44
CA VAL A 167 -12.61 -35.85 6.39
C VAL A 167 -12.82 -35.11 5.07
N ILE A 168 -11.72 -34.90 4.35
CA ILE A 168 -11.70 -34.17 3.08
C ILE A 168 -11.37 -35.19 1.99
N ASP A 169 -12.20 -35.23 0.95
CA ASP A 169 -11.96 -35.92 -0.31
C ASP A 169 -10.79 -35.23 -1.01
N ARG A 170 -9.57 -35.71 -0.77
CA ARG A 170 -8.34 -35.03 -1.24
C ARG A 170 -8.11 -35.25 -2.71
N ASN A 171 -8.54 -36.40 -3.22
CA ASN A 171 -8.30 -36.84 -4.60
C ASN A 171 -9.48 -36.62 -5.56
N GLY A 172 -10.62 -36.12 -5.04
CA GLY A 172 -11.82 -35.81 -5.83
C GLY A 172 -12.61 -37.04 -6.32
N ASP A 173 -12.28 -38.25 -5.86
CA ASP A 173 -12.92 -39.50 -6.31
C ASP A 173 -14.24 -39.81 -5.56
N ARG A 174 -14.59 -38.96 -4.59
CA ARG A 174 -15.77 -39.04 -3.71
C ARG A 174 -15.79 -40.25 -2.79
N ASN A 175 -14.67 -40.93 -2.62
CA ASN A 175 -14.49 -42.02 -1.68
C ASN A 175 -13.72 -41.53 -0.45
N LEU A 176 -14.34 -41.64 0.73
CA LEU A 176 -13.68 -41.18 1.96
C LEU A 176 -12.99 -42.31 2.74
N ALA A 177 -12.98 -43.54 2.21
CA ALA A 177 -12.49 -44.71 2.93
C ALA A 177 -10.96 -44.71 3.15
N ASP A 178 -10.21 -44.07 2.24
CA ASP A 178 -8.75 -43.94 2.26
C ASP A 178 -8.28 -42.57 2.75
N GLU A 179 -9.20 -41.72 3.20
CA GLU A 179 -8.91 -40.36 3.61
C GLU A 179 -8.59 -40.24 5.10
N PRO A 180 -7.61 -39.39 5.47
CA PRO A 180 -7.23 -39.19 6.85
C PRO A 180 -8.35 -38.46 7.60
N VAL A 181 -8.56 -38.89 8.83
CA VAL A 181 -9.45 -38.22 9.77
C VAL A 181 -8.65 -37.14 10.49
N ILE A 182 -9.03 -35.87 10.32
CA ILE A 182 -8.37 -34.72 10.96
C ILE A 182 -9.26 -34.07 12.03
N GLY A 183 -8.61 -33.45 13.01
CA GLY A 183 -9.27 -32.60 14.01
C GLY A 183 -9.27 -31.12 13.66
N SER A 184 -9.79 -30.30 14.57
CA SER A 184 -9.63 -28.84 14.52
C SER A 184 -8.15 -28.49 14.67
N TYR A 185 -7.61 -27.68 13.76
CA TYR A 185 -6.16 -27.48 13.60
C TYR A 185 -5.46 -27.01 14.89
N GLU A 186 -6.07 -26.09 15.65
CA GLU A 186 -5.48 -25.60 16.90
C GLU A 186 -5.34 -26.67 17.99
N GLU A 187 -6.01 -27.82 17.84
CA GLU A 187 -5.92 -28.94 18.78
C GLU A 187 -4.94 -30.02 18.32
N THR A 188 -4.96 -30.36 17.02
CA THR A 188 -4.23 -31.52 16.50
C THR A 188 -3.03 -31.17 15.65
N PHE A 189 -2.98 -29.95 15.09
CA PHE A 189 -2.03 -29.51 14.07
C PHE A 189 -2.08 -30.33 12.77
N ASP A 190 -3.18 -31.07 12.55
CA ASP A 190 -3.38 -31.86 11.34
C ASP A 190 -3.66 -30.96 10.13
N TYR A 191 -3.03 -31.26 9.01
CA TYR A 191 -3.34 -30.68 7.73
C TYR A 191 -3.24 -31.75 6.65
N VAL A 192 -3.90 -31.50 5.52
CA VAL A 192 -3.87 -32.36 4.34
C VAL A 192 -3.49 -31.55 3.11
N THR A 193 -3.29 -32.24 1.98
CA THR A 193 -3.07 -31.62 0.68
C THR A 193 -4.07 -32.18 -0.33
N LEU A 194 -4.57 -31.33 -1.23
CA LEU A 194 -5.43 -31.74 -2.34
C LEU A 194 -4.60 -32.30 -3.49
N PHE A 195 -5.18 -33.14 -4.36
CA PHE A 195 -4.72 -34.42 -4.90
C PHE A 195 -5.33 -34.85 -6.26
N SER A 196 -4.57 -35.32 -7.25
CA SER A 196 -5.05 -35.86 -8.53
C SER A 196 -3.99 -36.87 -8.98
N GLY A 197 -4.28 -38.17 -8.90
CA GLY A 197 -3.28 -39.19 -9.22
C GLY A 197 -2.31 -39.52 -8.08
N ASP A 198 -1.02 -39.66 -8.38
CA ASP A 198 0.00 -40.24 -7.48
C ASP A 198 0.54 -39.19 -6.49
N PRO A 199 0.22 -39.30 -5.19
CA PRO A 199 0.67 -38.33 -4.18
C PRO A 199 2.19 -38.23 -4.12
N ALA A 200 2.94 -39.29 -4.44
CA ALA A 200 4.40 -39.25 -4.35
C ALA A 200 5.06 -38.49 -5.51
N LYS A 201 4.35 -38.33 -6.64
CA LYS A 201 4.87 -37.66 -7.84
C LYS A 201 4.44 -36.20 -7.93
N ASP A 202 3.30 -35.88 -7.36
CA ASP A 202 2.71 -34.54 -7.48
C ASP A 202 2.80 -33.70 -6.21
N LEU A 203 3.70 -34.07 -5.29
CA LEU A 203 3.94 -33.24 -4.13
C LEU A 203 4.81 -32.02 -4.49
N PRO A 204 4.55 -30.85 -3.88
CA PRO A 204 3.47 -30.56 -2.94
C PRO A 204 2.41 -29.62 -3.52
N ARG A 205 1.23 -29.66 -2.91
CA ARG A 205 -0.01 -29.07 -3.42
C ARG A 205 -0.64 -28.15 -2.37
N VAL A 206 -1.82 -27.61 -2.62
CA VAL A 206 -2.48 -26.66 -1.69
C VAL A 206 -2.71 -27.34 -0.34
N THR A 207 -2.04 -26.84 0.69
CA THR A 207 -2.22 -27.26 2.07
C THR A 207 -3.57 -26.79 2.60
N VAL A 208 -4.30 -27.69 3.25
CA VAL A 208 -5.62 -27.46 3.83
C VAL A 208 -5.62 -27.91 5.29
N SER A 209 -5.89 -26.97 6.19
CA SER A 209 -6.28 -27.28 7.57
C SER A 209 -7.72 -26.88 7.81
N ALA A 210 -8.33 -27.36 8.88
CA ALA A 210 -9.73 -27.09 9.17
C ALA A 210 -9.94 -26.64 10.62
N HIS A 211 -10.89 -25.74 10.82
CA HIS A 211 -11.33 -25.26 12.13
C HIS A 211 -12.82 -25.51 12.30
N LEU A 212 -13.17 -26.09 13.44
CA LEU A 212 -14.55 -26.33 13.86
C LEU A 212 -14.65 -26.18 15.38
N ASP A 213 -15.70 -25.50 15.86
CA ASP A 213 -15.96 -25.35 17.30
C ASP A 213 -16.64 -26.62 17.82
N ASP A 214 -15.94 -27.37 18.68
CA ASP A 214 -16.45 -28.61 19.29
C ASP A 214 -17.72 -28.43 20.15
N LYS A 215 -18.10 -27.19 20.48
CA LYS A 215 -19.29 -26.89 21.28
C LYS A 215 -20.57 -26.81 20.46
N VAL A 216 -20.51 -26.76 19.13
CA VAL A 216 -21.72 -26.71 18.32
C VAL A 216 -22.44 -28.05 18.34
N GLN A 217 -23.76 -28.02 18.52
CA GLN A 217 -24.58 -29.23 18.52
C GLN A 217 -24.73 -29.83 17.12
N GLU A 218 -24.86 -28.97 16.12
CA GLU A 218 -24.90 -29.34 14.71
C GLU A 218 -23.98 -28.39 13.93
N PRO A 219 -22.89 -28.88 13.33
CA PRO A 219 -21.99 -28.06 12.53
C PRO A 219 -22.69 -27.69 11.22
N ARG A 220 -23.05 -26.41 11.07
CA ARG A 220 -23.63 -25.87 9.83
C ARG A 220 -22.57 -25.34 8.86
N GLU A 221 -21.35 -25.21 9.33
CA GLU A 221 -20.20 -24.82 8.55
C GLU A 221 -18.92 -25.38 9.15
N VAL A 222 -17.89 -25.53 8.32
CA VAL A 222 -16.50 -25.76 8.72
C VAL A 222 -15.63 -24.75 8.01
N GLU A 223 -14.72 -24.12 8.77
CA GLU A 223 -13.77 -23.15 8.23
C GLU A 223 -12.55 -23.91 7.73
N LEU A 224 -12.28 -23.90 6.42
CA LEU A 224 -11.01 -24.38 5.91
C LEU A 224 -10.04 -23.22 5.82
N HIS A 225 -8.80 -23.46 6.24
CA HIS A 225 -7.70 -22.54 5.98
C HIS A 225 -6.90 -23.08 4.79
N MET A 226 -7.09 -22.44 3.64
CA MET A 226 -6.44 -22.76 2.37
C MET A 226 -5.59 -21.57 1.92
N VAL A 227 -4.36 -21.84 1.49
CA VAL A 227 -3.41 -20.81 1.07
C VAL A 227 -3.24 -20.90 -0.45
N THR A 228 -3.87 -19.97 -1.15
CA THR A 228 -3.84 -19.87 -2.63
C THR A 228 -3.17 -18.57 -3.10
N ALA A 229 -2.44 -17.90 -2.19
CA ALA A 229 -1.56 -16.78 -2.47
C ALA A 229 -0.25 -16.91 -1.67
N SER A 230 0.86 -16.36 -2.18
CA SER A 230 2.20 -16.63 -1.66
C SER A 230 2.71 -15.64 -0.61
N HIS A 231 2.09 -14.46 -0.51
CA HIS A 231 2.62 -13.33 0.26
C HIS A 231 2.70 -13.62 1.77
N GLY A 232 1.65 -14.15 2.40
CA GLY A 232 1.65 -14.40 3.85
C GLY A 232 2.67 -15.45 4.30
N THR A 233 2.85 -16.50 3.49
CA THR A 233 3.88 -17.52 3.71
C THR A 233 5.29 -16.93 3.65
N HIS A 234 5.55 -16.05 2.68
CA HIS A 234 6.83 -15.35 2.54
C HIS A 234 7.13 -14.47 3.75
N VAL A 235 6.14 -13.67 4.17
CA VAL A 235 6.20 -12.80 5.35
C VAL A 235 6.47 -13.61 6.63
N ALA A 236 5.78 -14.74 6.81
CA ALA A 236 5.98 -15.62 7.97
C ALA A 236 7.39 -16.22 8.02
N GLY A 237 7.92 -16.64 6.86
CA GLY A 237 9.28 -17.16 6.74
C GLY A 237 10.34 -16.11 7.10
N ILE A 238 10.16 -14.84 6.71
CA ILE A 238 11.06 -13.75 7.10
C ILE A 238 11.05 -13.57 8.62
N ALA A 239 9.86 -13.52 9.22
CA ALA A 239 9.73 -13.25 10.64
C ALA A 239 10.27 -14.40 11.51
N ALA A 240 9.95 -15.66 11.17
CA ALA A 240 10.15 -16.80 12.06
C ALA A 240 10.55 -18.12 11.39
N GLY A 241 10.90 -18.13 10.10
CA GLY A 241 11.26 -19.36 9.39
C GLY A 241 12.44 -20.10 10.02
N TYR A 242 12.40 -21.43 10.01
CA TYR A 242 13.49 -22.28 10.51
C TYR A 242 13.89 -23.33 9.47
N ASN A 243 15.14 -23.27 9.00
CA ASN A 243 15.64 -24.03 7.85
C ASN A 243 14.74 -23.82 6.61
N ILE A 244 14.58 -22.57 6.21
CA ILE A 244 13.87 -22.17 5.00
C ILE A 244 14.46 -22.94 3.80
N HIS A 245 13.59 -23.42 2.90
CA HIS A 245 13.95 -24.31 1.78
C HIS A 245 14.58 -25.66 2.20
N GLY A 246 14.48 -26.04 3.47
CA GLY A 246 15.16 -27.21 4.02
C GLY A 246 16.67 -27.00 4.20
N GLU A 247 17.16 -25.78 3.99
CA GLU A 247 18.58 -25.45 4.10
C GLU A 247 18.96 -25.19 5.57
N LYS A 248 19.86 -26.03 6.11
CA LYS A 248 20.29 -25.93 7.49
C LYS A 248 20.93 -24.58 7.78
N GLY A 249 20.36 -23.84 8.72
CA GLY A 249 20.89 -22.55 9.16
C GLY A 249 20.39 -21.34 8.37
N TYR A 250 19.65 -21.55 7.27
CA TYR A 250 18.94 -20.46 6.60
C TYR A 250 17.62 -20.22 7.33
N ASN A 251 17.60 -19.20 8.19
CA ASN A 251 16.50 -18.92 9.11
C ASN A 251 15.92 -17.53 8.86
N GLY A 252 14.67 -17.35 9.23
CA GLY A 252 14.08 -16.04 9.48
C GLY A 252 14.73 -15.34 10.67
N ILE A 253 14.25 -14.13 10.99
CA ILE A 253 14.83 -13.31 12.06
C ILE A 253 14.68 -13.96 13.44
N ALA A 254 13.51 -14.55 13.76
CA ALA A 254 13.24 -15.20 15.05
C ALA A 254 12.82 -16.67 14.89
N PRO A 255 13.75 -17.58 14.55
CA PRO A 255 13.43 -18.97 14.26
C PRO A 255 12.83 -19.74 15.44
N GLY A 256 12.99 -19.27 16.69
CA GLY A 256 12.36 -19.87 17.86
C GLY A 256 10.89 -19.47 18.09
N ALA A 257 10.41 -18.41 17.43
CA ALA A 257 9.04 -17.92 17.61
C ALA A 257 8.01 -18.85 16.93
N LYS A 258 6.81 -18.94 17.51
CA LYS A 258 5.66 -19.62 16.90
C LYS A 258 4.86 -18.66 16.03
N VAL A 259 4.09 -19.17 15.08
CA VAL A 259 3.35 -18.38 14.08
C VAL A 259 1.85 -18.61 14.22
N MET A 260 1.06 -17.54 14.07
CA MET A 260 -0.37 -17.63 13.77
C MET A 260 -0.62 -17.16 12.34
N SER A 261 -1.26 -18.00 11.55
CA SER A 261 -1.76 -17.64 10.23
C SER A 261 -3.17 -17.10 10.35
N LEU A 262 -3.36 -15.78 10.19
CA LEU A 262 -4.67 -15.15 10.20
C LEU A 262 -4.95 -14.56 8.82
N LYS A 263 -5.65 -15.31 7.99
CA LYS A 263 -5.99 -14.91 6.63
C LYS A 263 -7.08 -13.83 6.63
N ILE A 264 -6.73 -12.64 6.15
CA ILE A 264 -7.61 -11.45 6.09
C ILE A 264 -7.93 -11.05 4.65
N GLY A 265 -7.12 -11.50 3.69
CA GLY A 265 -7.28 -11.29 2.25
C GLY A 265 -7.97 -12.46 1.55
N ASN A 266 -8.90 -12.16 0.64
CA ASN A 266 -9.53 -13.17 -0.21
C ASN A 266 -8.73 -13.29 -1.50
N SER A 267 -8.07 -14.44 -1.69
CA SER A 267 -7.10 -14.62 -2.76
C SER A 267 -7.74 -14.62 -4.16
N ALA A 268 -9.04 -14.89 -4.28
CA ALA A 268 -9.79 -14.78 -5.53
C ALA A 268 -10.07 -13.31 -5.94
N LEU A 269 -9.95 -12.34 -5.02
CA LEU A 269 -10.05 -10.93 -5.35
C LEU A 269 -8.70 -10.39 -5.86
N SER A 270 -8.75 -9.35 -6.70
CA SER A 270 -7.56 -8.68 -7.23
C SER A 270 -6.58 -8.29 -6.12
N GLY A 271 -5.34 -8.77 -6.23
CA GLY A 271 -4.30 -8.53 -5.23
C GLY A 271 -4.56 -9.18 -3.86
N GLY A 272 -5.49 -10.13 -3.74
CA GLY A 272 -5.84 -10.76 -2.47
C GLY A 272 -6.69 -9.87 -1.55
N ALA A 273 -7.35 -8.83 -2.07
CA ALA A 273 -7.99 -7.77 -1.28
C ALA A 273 -8.80 -8.27 -0.07
N THR A 274 -8.81 -7.47 1.00
CA THR A 274 -9.58 -7.82 2.20
C THR A 274 -11.08 -7.86 1.95
N VAL A 275 -11.81 -8.43 2.91
CA VAL A 275 -13.28 -8.40 2.93
C VAL A 275 -13.74 -7.68 4.18
N THR A 276 -14.99 -7.18 4.15
CA THR A 276 -15.52 -6.37 5.24
C THR A 276 -15.40 -7.07 6.61
N GLY A 277 -14.71 -6.38 7.52
CA GLY A 277 -14.46 -6.81 8.90
C GLY A 277 -13.34 -7.84 9.10
N SER A 278 -12.71 -8.38 8.05
CA SER A 278 -11.70 -9.44 8.22
C SER A 278 -10.51 -9.01 9.08
N MET A 279 -9.97 -7.81 8.81
CA MET A 279 -8.86 -7.24 9.59
C MET A 279 -9.22 -7.07 11.08
N LYS A 280 -10.36 -6.42 11.40
CA LYS A 280 -10.75 -6.17 12.80
C LYS A 280 -11.00 -7.48 13.54
N ARG A 281 -11.71 -8.45 12.93
CA ARG A 281 -11.95 -9.77 13.54
C ARG A 281 -10.64 -10.49 13.86
N ALA A 282 -9.64 -10.42 12.97
CA ALA A 282 -8.32 -10.99 13.20
C ALA A 282 -7.59 -10.32 14.37
N TYR A 283 -7.57 -8.98 14.44
CA TYR A 283 -6.97 -8.26 15.58
C TYR A 283 -7.65 -8.62 16.90
N GLU A 284 -8.97 -8.61 16.95
CA GLU A 284 -9.73 -8.97 18.14
C GLU A 284 -9.49 -10.43 18.56
N PHE A 285 -9.35 -11.35 17.60
CA PHE A 285 -8.94 -12.72 17.86
C PHE A 285 -7.56 -12.76 18.53
N VAL A 286 -6.57 -12.04 18.00
CA VAL A 286 -5.23 -11.95 18.61
C VAL A 286 -5.30 -11.41 20.03
N GLY A 287 -6.04 -10.32 20.27
CA GLY A 287 -6.19 -9.73 21.60
C GLY A 287 -6.77 -10.73 22.62
N ARG A 288 -7.87 -11.40 22.25
CA ARG A 288 -8.48 -12.45 23.09
C ARG A 288 -7.53 -13.62 23.32
N TRP A 289 -6.83 -14.07 22.27
CA TRP A 289 -5.91 -15.20 22.37
C TRP A 289 -4.71 -14.86 23.26
N ALA A 290 -4.10 -13.69 23.09
CA ALA A 290 -2.97 -13.22 23.88
C ALA A 290 -3.34 -13.10 25.36
N SER A 291 -4.52 -12.53 25.65
CA SER A 291 -5.06 -12.44 27.01
C SER A 291 -5.27 -13.82 27.66
N LYS A 292 -5.86 -14.77 26.92
CA LYS A 292 -6.11 -16.13 27.41
C LYS A 292 -4.82 -16.89 27.72
N HIS A 293 -3.82 -16.81 26.84
CA HIS A 293 -2.59 -17.62 26.94
C HIS A 293 -1.48 -16.94 27.74
N LYS A 294 -1.58 -15.61 27.99
CA LYS A 294 -0.59 -14.81 28.74
C LYS A 294 0.82 -14.90 28.15
N VAL A 295 0.91 -15.01 26.83
CA VAL A 295 2.20 -14.99 26.10
C VAL A 295 2.33 -13.69 25.31
N PRO A 296 3.55 -13.15 25.13
CA PRO A 296 3.77 -12.01 24.25
C PRO A 296 3.40 -12.33 22.80
N VAL A 297 2.65 -11.42 22.17
CA VAL A 297 2.31 -11.52 20.75
C VAL A 297 2.84 -10.31 19.99
N VAL A 298 3.47 -10.56 18.85
CA VAL A 298 3.82 -9.54 17.87
C VAL A 298 2.95 -9.76 16.63
N VAL A 299 2.11 -8.80 16.29
CA VAL A 299 1.35 -8.82 15.04
C VAL A 299 2.21 -8.21 13.95
N ASN A 300 2.36 -8.91 12.82
CA ASN A 300 2.80 -8.32 11.57
C ASN A 300 1.61 -8.24 10.61
N MET A 301 1.34 -7.05 10.09
CA MET A 301 0.38 -6.87 9.00
C MET A 301 1.05 -6.08 7.87
N SER A 302 1.32 -6.79 6.78
CA SER A 302 1.95 -6.26 5.56
C SER A 302 0.88 -5.97 4.50
N TYR A 303 -0.20 -5.31 4.91
CA TYR A 303 -1.43 -5.09 4.15
C TYR A 303 -1.92 -3.65 4.31
N GLY A 304 -2.49 -3.06 3.26
CA GLY A 304 -3.03 -1.70 3.29
C GLY A 304 -3.14 -1.04 1.93
N VAL A 305 -3.69 0.17 1.93
CA VAL A 305 -3.87 1.06 0.76
C VAL A 305 -3.25 2.43 1.03
N GLY A 306 -3.13 3.28 0.00
CA GLY A 306 -2.74 4.67 0.21
C GLY A 306 -3.74 5.43 1.08
N SER A 307 -3.24 6.42 1.82
CA SER A 307 -4.07 7.22 2.72
C SER A 307 -4.82 8.30 1.96
N GLY A 308 -6.13 8.44 2.20
CA GLY A 308 -6.86 9.63 1.76
C GLY A 308 -6.56 10.82 2.66
N GLN A 309 -6.50 10.57 3.97
CA GLN A 309 -5.99 11.49 4.99
C GLN A 309 -5.20 10.69 6.04
N GLU A 310 -3.87 10.85 6.06
CA GLU A 310 -2.97 10.07 6.91
C GLU A 310 -3.28 10.19 8.42
N GLY A 311 -3.66 9.11 9.10
CA GLY A 311 -3.95 9.11 10.54
C GLY A 311 -5.41 9.43 10.89
N ALA A 312 -6.34 9.30 9.94
CA ALA A 312 -7.80 9.48 10.12
C ALA A 312 -8.62 8.32 9.55
N ASN A 313 -8.00 7.21 9.14
CA ASN A 313 -8.76 6.05 8.67
C ASN A 313 -9.44 5.34 9.85
N ASP A 314 -10.64 4.81 9.62
CA ASP A 314 -11.43 4.07 10.62
C ASP A 314 -10.64 2.90 11.25
N LEU A 315 -9.76 2.26 10.49
CA LEU A 315 -8.90 1.18 10.96
C LEU A 315 -7.76 1.70 11.84
N GLU A 316 -7.18 2.85 11.54
CA GLU A 316 -6.11 3.46 12.35
C GLU A 316 -6.63 3.88 13.72
N GLU A 317 -7.83 4.46 13.77
CA GLU A 317 -8.49 4.77 15.04
C GLU A 317 -8.77 3.52 15.86
N PHE A 318 -9.21 2.43 15.21
CA PHE A 318 -9.37 1.13 15.84
C PHE A 318 -8.06 0.62 16.42
N LEU A 319 -6.95 0.66 15.67
CA LEU A 319 -5.64 0.20 16.14
C LEU A 319 -5.11 1.02 17.32
N ASN A 320 -5.37 2.34 17.32
CA ASN A 320 -5.04 3.22 18.44
C ASN A 320 -5.78 2.82 19.73
N ARG A 321 -7.05 2.38 19.63
CA ARG A 321 -7.80 1.82 20.78
C ARG A 321 -7.32 0.42 21.14
N PHE A 322 -7.15 -0.45 20.15
CA PHE A 322 -6.71 -1.82 20.31
C PHE A 322 -5.39 -1.93 21.11
N ALA A 323 -4.40 -1.07 20.80
CA ALA A 323 -3.12 -1.06 21.51
C ALA A 323 -3.23 -0.65 22.99
N ARG A 324 -4.21 0.20 23.35
CA ARG A 324 -4.48 0.57 24.75
C ARG A 324 -5.15 -0.57 25.52
N GLU A 325 -6.02 -1.32 24.85
CA GLU A 325 -6.81 -2.42 25.43
C GLU A 325 -6.02 -3.75 25.47
N ASN A 326 -5.07 -3.93 24.55
CA ASN A 326 -4.27 -5.14 24.40
C ASN A 326 -2.77 -4.82 24.50
N PRO A 327 -2.29 -4.32 25.65
CA PRO A 327 -0.93 -3.79 25.79
C PRO A 327 0.18 -4.84 25.58
N ASN A 328 -0.13 -6.13 25.73
CA ASN A 328 0.79 -7.24 25.50
C ASN A 328 0.87 -7.68 24.02
N VAL A 329 0.30 -6.88 23.12
CA VAL A 329 0.34 -7.09 21.67
C VAL A 329 1.03 -5.90 21.01
N LEU A 330 2.21 -6.12 20.44
CA LEU A 330 2.84 -5.12 19.57
C LEU A 330 2.31 -5.30 18.15
N VAL A 331 1.81 -4.23 17.53
CA VAL A 331 1.41 -4.23 16.12
C VAL A 331 2.50 -3.58 15.28
N VAL A 332 3.03 -4.35 14.32
CA VAL A 332 4.04 -3.95 13.34
C VAL A 332 3.38 -3.89 11.97
N LEU A 333 3.50 -2.74 11.31
CA LEU A 333 2.85 -2.44 10.02
C LEU A 333 3.89 -2.06 8.97
N SER A 334 3.63 -2.41 7.72
CA SER A 334 4.33 -1.81 6.57
C SER A 334 3.88 -0.34 6.38
N ASN A 335 4.82 0.58 6.10
CA ASN A 335 4.48 2.00 5.91
C ASN A 335 3.84 2.33 4.55
N GLY A 336 3.75 1.36 3.63
CA GLY A 336 3.18 1.55 2.30
C GLY A 336 4.24 1.72 1.20
N ASN A 337 3.80 1.50 -0.05
CA ASN A 337 4.67 1.43 -1.24
C ASN A 337 4.37 2.53 -2.28
N ASP A 338 3.64 3.59 -1.89
CA ASP A 338 3.23 4.70 -2.78
C ASP A 338 4.23 5.87 -2.80
N GLY A 339 5.44 5.67 -2.26
CA GLY A 339 6.51 6.65 -2.33
C GLY A 339 7.05 6.89 -3.75
N PRO A 340 7.97 7.85 -3.94
CA PRO A 340 8.67 8.59 -2.89
C PRO A 340 8.01 9.93 -2.51
N GLY A 341 6.85 10.32 -3.03
CA GLY A 341 6.23 11.62 -2.67
C GLY A 341 6.14 11.83 -1.15
N LEU A 342 6.25 13.08 -0.67
CA LEU A 342 5.89 13.37 0.72
C LEU A 342 4.39 13.09 0.93
N SER A 343 3.99 12.76 2.15
CA SER A 343 2.58 12.44 2.46
C SER A 343 2.08 11.17 1.76
N SER A 344 2.94 10.15 1.67
CA SER A 344 2.67 8.88 0.97
C SER A 344 2.70 7.68 1.91
N SER A 345 2.54 7.90 3.22
CA SER A 345 2.42 6.79 4.17
C SER A 345 1.03 6.16 4.02
N GLY A 346 1.01 4.85 3.86
CA GLY A 346 -0.21 4.08 3.64
C GLY A 346 -1.04 3.89 4.92
N SER A 347 -2.31 3.57 4.73
CA SER A 347 -3.21 3.14 5.78
C SER A 347 -3.19 1.61 5.90
N PRO A 348 -3.05 1.04 7.11
CA PRO A 348 -3.10 1.70 8.42
C PRO A 348 -1.72 2.05 9.03
N GLY A 349 -0.63 2.02 8.26
CA GLY A 349 0.73 2.35 8.72
C GLY A 349 0.85 3.72 9.42
N ALA A 350 -0.08 4.63 9.13
CA ALA A 350 -0.21 5.93 9.78
C ALA A 350 -0.69 5.90 11.26
N ALA A 351 -1.18 4.78 11.79
CA ALA A 351 -1.65 4.67 13.18
C ALA A 351 -0.54 4.99 14.21
N SER A 352 -0.82 5.85 15.21
CA SER A 352 0.20 6.39 16.11
C SER A 352 0.77 5.37 17.10
N THR A 353 -0.06 4.44 17.58
CA THR A 353 0.33 3.46 18.60
C THR A 353 1.08 2.24 18.04
N THR A 354 1.07 2.06 16.72
CA THR A 354 1.69 0.93 16.02
C THR A 354 3.12 1.25 15.59
N LEU A 355 3.95 0.23 15.36
CA LEU A 355 5.30 0.38 14.84
C LEU A 355 5.28 0.24 13.31
N SER A 356 5.36 1.37 12.59
CA SER A 356 5.35 1.41 11.12
C SER A 356 6.76 1.36 10.54
N VAL A 357 6.94 0.54 9.52
CA VAL A 357 8.25 0.17 8.98
C VAL A 357 8.37 0.58 7.51
N GLY A 358 9.35 1.44 7.21
CA GLY A 358 9.77 1.76 5.86
C GLY A 358 10.82 0.78 5.33
N ALA A 359 11.04 0.79 4.01
CA ALA A 359 11.91 -0.16 3.32
C ALA A 359 13.22 0.48 2.86
N ALA A 360 14.34 -0.07 3.32
CA ALA A 360 15.68 0.30 2.90
C ALA A 360 16.29 -0.75 1.95
N LEU A 361 17.07 -0.29 0.98
CA LEU A 361 17.98 -1.10 0.19
C LEU A 361 19.33 -1.14 0.90
N SER A 362 19.64 -2.26 1.54
CA SER A 362 20.95 -2.44 2.13
C SER A 362 22.05 -2.61 1.08
N LYS A 363 23.29 -2.27 1.43
CA LYS A 363 24.46 -2.51 0.57
C LYS A 363 24.61 -3.97 0.16
N LEU A 364 24.25 -4.89 1.06
CA LEU A 364 24.34 -6.33 0.82
C LEU A 364 23.36 -6.75 -0.28
N ASN A 365 22.07 -6.43 -0.10
CA ASN A 365 21.06 -6.73 -1.11
C ASN A 365 21.31 -6.00 -2.43
N ALA A 366 21.86 -4.79 -2.39
CA ALA A 366 22.26 -4.06 -3.59
C ALA A 366 23.34 -4.80 -4.39
N ALA A 367 24.37 -5.31 -3.72
CA ALA A 367 25.46 -6.03 -4.34
C ALA A 367 25.00 -7.41 -4.85
N ASP A 368 24.27 -8.16 -4.02
CA ASP A 368 23.93 -9.55 -4.28
C ASP A 368 22.85 -9.70 -5.37
N ILE A 369 21.89 -8.76 -5.43
CA ILE A 369 20.73 -8.85 -6.34
C ILE A 369 20.90 -7.99 -7.59
N PHE A 370 21.46 -6.79 -7.44
CA PHE A 370 21.56 -5.82 -8.52
C PHE A 370 22.99 -5.66 -9.06
N GLY A 371 23.97 -6.34 -8.48
CA GLY A 371 25.40 -6.12 -8.79
C GLY A 371 25.89 -4.71 -8.43
N ALA A 372 25.14 -3.98 -7.61
CA ALA A 372 25.35 -2.56 -7.34
C ALA A 372 26.23 -2.37 -6.10
N LYS A 373 27.33 -1.62 -6.25
CA LYS A 373 28.24 -1.28 -5.14
C LYS A 373 27.86 0.05 -4.52
N LEU A 374 26.84 0.04 -3.67
CA LEU A 374 26.41 1.24 -2.95
C LEU A 374 27.42 1.64 -1.85
N GLN A 375 27.59 2.95 -1.66
CA GLN A 375 28.50 3.49 -0.63
C GLN A 375 27.90 3.43 0.78
N ARG A 376 26.57 3.40 0.87
CA ARG A 376 25.77 3.34 2.09
C ARG A 376 24.45 2.63 1.79
N ASP A 377 23.70 2.29 2.82
CA ASP A 377 22.32 1.82 2.64
C ASP A 377 21.47 3.00 2.15
N GLU A 378 20.58 2.73 1.19
CA GLU A 378 19.72 3.74 0.57
C GLU A 378 18.26 3.42 0.87
N MET A 379 17.36 4.40 0.73
CA MET A 379 15.93 4.14 0.85
C MET A 379 15.35 3.69 -0.48
N PHE A 380 14.44 2.72 -0.48
CA PHE A 380 13.70 2.43 -1.70
C PHE A 380 12.82 3.62 -2.09
N ALA A 381 12.77 3.92 -3.40
CA ALA A 381 11.92 4.99 -3.91
C ALA A 381 10.44 4.74 -3.57
N PHE A 382 9.97 3.49 -3.69
CA PHE A 382 8.57 3.16 -3.38
C PHE A 382 8.23 3.28 -1.89
N SER A 383 9.20 3.28 -0.96
CA SER A 383 8.88 3.34 0.48
C SER A 383 8.13 4.64 0.79
N GLY A 384 6.93 4.51 1.35
CA GLY A 384 6.10 5.65 1.75
C GLY A 384 6.84 6.59 2.69
N ARG A 385 6.58 7.89 2.55
CA ARG A 385 7.21 8.98 3.30
C ARG A 385 6.19 9.69 4.17
N GLY A 386 6.65 10.22 5.30
CA GLY A 386 5.85 11.10 6.13
C GLY A 386 5.62 12.47 5.50
N GLY A 387 5.08 13.35 6.31
CA GLY A 387 4.71 14.71 5.96
C GLY A 387 3.91 15.29 7.11
N GLU A 388 2.60 15.23 6.96
CA GLU A 388 1.59 15.57 7.96
C GLU A 388 1.71 14.71 9.23
N ILE A 389 2.22 13.49 9.08
CA ILE A 389 2.50 12.57 10.19
C ILE A 389 3.99 12.26 10.33
N ALA A 390 4.37 11.94 11.56
CA ALA A 390 5.69 11.44 11.93
C ALA A 390 5.82 9.94 11.65
N LYS A 391 5.81 9.56 10.37
CA LYS A 391 5.99 8.17 9.89
C LYS A 391 6.97 8.11 8.70
N PRO A 392 7.61 6.95 8.41
CA PRO A 392 7.60 5.71 9.20
C PRO A 392 8.21 5.91 10.60
N ASP A 393 8.04 4.95 11.51
CA ASP A 393 8.70 5.03 12.83
C ASP A 393 10.18 4.62 12.73
N VAL A 394 10.46 3.57 11.95
CA VAL A 394 11.79 2.98 11.70
C VAL A 394 11.87 2.42 10.28
N VAL A 395 13.05 1.99 9.86
CA VAL A 395 13.24 1.25 8.60
C VAL A 395 13.98 -0.07 8.84
N ALA A 396 13.77 -1.01 7.92
CA ALA A 396 14.48 -2.28 7.84
C ALA A 396 14.75 -2.63 6.36
N PRO A 397 15.66 -3.59 6.08
CA PRO A 397 15.85 -4.12 4.74
C PRO A 397 14.53 -4.55 4.09
N GLY A 398 14.32 -4.12 2.84
CA GLY A 398 13.07 -4.30 2.12
C GLY A 398 13.07 -5.42 1.07
N ILE A 399 14.07 -6.32 1.09
CA ILE A 399 14.17 -7.46 0.17
C ILE A 399 14.54 -8.71 0.96
N ALA A 400 13.89 -9.84 0.65
CA ALA A 400 14.22 -11.14 1.20
C ALA A 400 13.89 -12.30 0.24
N SER A 401 14.72 -13.34 0.27
CA SER A 401 14.34 -14.72 -0.10
C SER A 401 13.66 -15.38 1.11
N SER A 402 12.55 -16.08 0.95
CA SER A 402 11.84 -16.70 2.08
C SER A 402 11.00 -17.90 1.66
N SER A 403 10.39 -18.59 2.62
CA SER A 403 9.44 -19.68 2.38
C SER A 403 8.31 -19.21 1.48
N VAL A 404 7.99 -19.98 0.44
CA VAL A 404 6.83 -19.74 -0.43
C VAL A 404 6.04 -21.02 -0.61
N PRO A 405 4.73 -20.96 -0.89
CA PRO A 405 3.95 -22.14 -1.25
C PRO A 405 4.50 -22.78 -2.52
N TYR A 406 4.28 -24.08 -2.69
CA TYR A 406 4.87 -24.83 -3.80
C TYR A 406 4.35 -24.49 -5.19
N PHE A 407 3.26 -23.72 -5.31
CA PHE A 407 2.79 -23.17 -6.59
C PHE A 407 3.52 -21.88 -7.00
N GLN A 408 4.30 -21.29 -6.10
CA GLN A 408 5.06 -20.09 -6.35
C GLN A 408 6.44 -20.43 -6.94
N GLN A 409 6.74 -19.87 -8.12
CA GLN A 409 7.99 -20.17 -8.85
C GLN A 409 9.21 -19.33 -8.41
N GLY A 410 9.01 -18.28 -7.61
CA GLY A 410 10.09 -17.39 -7.16
C GLY A 410 9.86 -16.88 -5.75
N ASP A 411 10.95 -16.74 -5.01
CA ASP A 411 10.98 -16.52 -3.56
C ASP A 411 11.61 -15.20 -3.13
N VAL A 412 12.12 -14.39 -4.07
CA VAL A 412 12.69 -13.06 -3.78
C VAL A 412 11.64 -11.98 -3.98
N PHE A 413 11.15 -11.42 -2.87
CA PHE A 413 10.17 -10.32 -2.87
C PHE A 413 10.79 -9.03 -2.35
N ARG A 414 10.20 -7.89 -2.75
CA ARG A 414 10.59 -6.56 -2.28
C ARG A 414 9.38 -5.72 -1.90
N GLY A 415 9.52 -4.91 -0.85
CA GLY A 415 8.47 -4.02 -0.39
C GLY A 415 8.65 -3.64 1.08
N THR A 416 7.89 -2.64 1.54
CA THR A 416 7.70 -2.43 2.99
C THR A 416 7.08 -3.66 3.66
N SER A 417 6.38 -4.49 2.88
CA SER A 417 5.86 -5.80 3.29
C SER A 417 6.92 -6.81 3.71
N MET A 418 8.17 -6.69 3.24
CA MET A 418 9.30 -7.54 3.64
C MET A 418 10.10 -6.92 4.79
N ALA A 419 10.12 -5.58 4.89
CA ALA A 419 10.77 -4.87 5.99
C ALA A 419 10.02 -5.05 7.33
N ALA A 420 8.68 -5.00 7.31
CA ALA A 420 7.84 -5.18 8.50
C ALA A 420 8.08 -6.52 9.23
N PRO A 421 8.11 -7.69 8.57
CA PRO A 421 8.34 -8.96 9.25
C PRO A 421 9.76 -9.09 9.80
N GLU A 422 10.75 -8.41 9.23
CA GLU A 422 12.08 -8.36 9.86
C GLU A 422 12.03 -7.67 11.23
N VAL A 423 11.29 -6.56 11.33
CA VAL A 423 11.08 -5.85 12.61
C VAL A 423 10.21 -6.69 13.57
N ALA A 424 9.20 -7.41 13.05
CA ALA A 424 8.38 -8.30 13.87
C ALA A 424 9.21 -9.45 14.50
N GLY A 425 10.09 -10.07 13.70
CA GLY A 425 11.05 -11.05 14.21
C GLY A 425 12.04 -10.43 15.19
N ALA A 426 12.58 -9.25 14.90
CA ALA A 426 13.47 -8.53 15.83
C ALA A 426 12.78 -8.24 17.18
N ALA A 427 11.50 -7.87 17.16
CA ALA A 427 10.70 -7.68 18.37
C ALA A 427 10.55 -8.99 19.16
N ALA A 428 10.35 -10.12 18.48
CA ALA A 428 10.32 -11.44 19.13
C ALA A 428 11.66 -11.82 19.78
N LEU A 429 12.80 -11.50 19.16
CA LEU A 429 14.13 -11.68 19.76
C LEU A 429 14.27 -10.85 21.05
N VAL A 430 13.91 -9.56 21.00
CA VAL A 430 14.00 -8.65 22.16
C VAL A 430 13.10 -9.13 23.31
N LEU A 431 11.87 -9.56 23.02
CA LEU A 431 10.95 -10.10 24.01
C LEU A 431 11.48 -11.40 24.63
N SER A 432 11.91 -12.36 23.81
CA SER A 432 12.47 -13.64 24.26
C SER A 432 13.67 -13.44 25.21
N ALA A 433 14.57 -12.51 24.88
CA ALA A 433 15.74 -12.15 25.69
C ALA A 433 15.42 -11.39 26.99
N SER A 434 14.17 -10.95 27.15
CA SER A 434 13.72 -10.14 28.29
C SER A 434 12.81 -10.90 29.24
N MET A 435 12.29 -12.07 28.87
CA MET A 435 11.37 -12.87 29.71
C MET A 435 11.92 -13.26 31.08
N LYS A 436 13.25 -13.31 31.24
CA LYS A 436 13.90 -13.60 32.52
C LYS A 436 14.09 -12.36 33.41
N ASP A 437 13.78 -11.16 32.90
CA ASP A 437 13.83 -9.94 33.71
C ASP A 437 12.67 -9.96 34.73
N PRO A 438 12.91 -9.72 36.03
CA PRO A 438 11.86 -9.74 37.05
C PRO A 438 10.72 -8.75 36.76
N GLU A 439 11.02 -7.64 36.08
CA GLU A 439 10.04 -6.62 35.73
C GLU A 439 9.33 -6.90 34.41
N PHE A 440 9.66 -8.01 33.72
CA PHE A 440 9.08 -8.34 32.41
C PHE A 440 7.56 -8.38 32.48
N GLY A 441 6.94 -8.85 33.57
CA GLY A 441 5.48 -8.89 33.71
C GLY A 441 4.76 -7.54 33.60
N LYS A 442 5.48 -6.41 33.64
CA LYS A 442 4.97 -5.04 33.48
C LYS A 442 5.21 -4.44 32.10
N TRP A 443 5.73 -5.23 31.16
CA TRP A 443 5.99 -4.77 29.80
C TRP A 443 4.70 -4.42 29.06
N HIS A 444 4.81 -3.58 28.04
CA HIS A 444 3.76 -3.36 27.05
C HIS A 444 4.33 -2.89 25.70
N SER A 445 3.50 -2.89 24.68
CA SER A 445 3.83 -2.57 23.28
C SER A 445 4.45 -1.18 23.11
N GLY A 446 3.92 -0.16 23.80
CA GLY A 446 4.48 1.20 23.82
C GLY A 446 5.96 1.27 24.25
N MET A 447 6.37 0.50 25.27
CA MET A 447 7.78 0.42 25.69
C MET A 447 8.67 -0.17 24.60
N LEU A 448 8.19 -1.23 23.94
CA LEU A 448 8.92 -1.93 22.90
C LEU A 448 9.06 -1.06 21.64
N LYS A 449 7.97 -0.42 21.19
CA LYS A 449 7.98 0.57 20.12
C LYS A 449 9.00 1.69 20.41
N ALA A 450 8.93 2.28 21.59
CA ALA A 450 9.83 3.36 21.99
C ALA A 450 11.30 2.90 22.06
N ALA A 451 11.56 1.65 22.45
CA ALA A 451 12.91 1.07 22.47
C ALA A 451 13.50 0.92 21.06
N PHE A 452 12.72 0.44 20.08
CA PHE A 452 13.14 0.37 18.69
C PHE A 452 13.45 1.75 18.12
N MET A 453 12.56 2.73 18.32
CA MET A 453 12.78 4.10 17.84
C MET A 453 13.99 4.76 18.50
N ALA A 454 14.19 4.56 19.81
CA ALA A 454 15.29 5.21 20.53
C ALA A 454 16.68 4.63 20.22
N SER A 455 16.74 3.41 19.67
CA SER A 455 17.98 2.69 19.37
C SER A 455 18.33 2.62 17.88
N ALA A 456 17.38 2.98 17.01
CA ALA A 456 17.57 3.00 15.57
C ALA A 456 18.72 3.94 15.14
N LYS A 457 19.38 3.58 14.04
CA LYS A 457 20.54 4.27 13.46
C LYS A 457 20.10 5.04 12.21
N PRO A 458 20.14 6.38 12.22
CA PRO A 458 19.80 7.17 11.04
C PRO A 458 20.70 6.83 9.85
N LEU A 459 20.09 6.61 8.69
CA LEU A 459 20.75 6.52 7.41
C LEU A 459 21.22 7.91 6.97
N ALA A 460 22.48 7.99 6.53
CA ALA A 460 23.06 9.24 6.07
C ALA A 460 22.30 9.78 4.84
N GLY A 461 22.06 11.09 4.78
CA GLY A 461 21.40 11.75 3.66
C GLY A 461 19.88 11.66 3.64
N TYR A 462 19.26 10.98 4.61
CA TYR A 462 17.80 10.89 4.76
C TYR A 462 17.33 11.61 6.02
N ASN A 463 16.16 12.22 5.98
CA ASN A 463 15.58 12.92 7.13
C ASN A 463 14.47 12.08 7.80
N ALA A 464 13.88 12.59 8.88
CA ALA A 464 12.88 11.84 9.65
C ALA A 464 11.58 11.53 8.89
N LEU A 465 11.22 12.30 7.85
CA LEU A 465 10.08 11.96 6.98
C LEU A 465 10.40 10.77 6.07
N ASP A 466 11.67 10.56 5.74
CA ASP A 466 12.10 9.49 4.87
C ASP A 466 12.21 8.15 5.61
N GLN A 467 12.71 8.16 6.85
CA GLN A 467 13.18 6.97 7.55
C GLN A 467 12.76 6.88 9.04
N GLY A 468 12.00 7.85 9.54
CA GLY A 468 11.70 7.93 10.97
C GLY A 468 12.97 8.06 11.81
N ALA A 469 13.12 7.18 12.79
CA ALA A 469 14.31 7.11 13.63
C ALA A 469 15.53 6.45 12.96
N GLY A 470 15.33 5.76 11.82
CA GLY A 470 16.39 5.10 11.06
C GLY A 470 16.31 3.56 11.08
N MET A 471 17.40 2.93 10.66
CA MET A 471 17.54 1.47 10.58
C MET A 471 17.51 0.85 11.98
N ILE A 472 16.70 -0.19 12.21
CA ILE A 472 16.62 -0.85 13.52
C ILE A 472 17.95 -1.50 13.95
N ASP A 473 18.15 -1.62 15.27
CA ASP A 473 19.30 -2.31 15.88
C ASP A 473 18.80 -3.21 17.01
N VAL A 474 18.84 -4.53 16.82
CA VAL A 474 18.30 -5.51 17.79
C VAL A 474 18.97 -5.38 19.17
N ALA A 475 20.29 -5.24 19.21
CA ALA A 475 21.03 -5.16 20.47
C ALA A 475 20.76 -3.82 21.19
N GLY A 476 20.71 -2.74 20.42
CA GLY A 476 20.30 -1.42 20.90
C GLY A 476 18.88 -1.42 21.48
N ALA A 477 17.94 -2.04 20.77
CA ALA A 477 16.54 -2.15 21.17
C ALA A 477 16.39 -2.96 22.46
N LEU A 478 17.10 -4.09 22.60
CA LEU A 478 17.11 -4.87 23.84
C LEU A 478 17.58 -4.05 25.04
N LYS A 479 18.68 -3.30 24.88
CA LYS A 479 19.21 -2.43 25.94
C LYS A 479 18.18 -1.35 26.32
N ALA A 480 17.64 -0.67 25.32
CA ALA A 480 16.65 0.39 25.51
C ALA A 480 15.34 -0.12 26.14
N PHE A 481 14.94 -1.35 25.82
CA PHE A 481 13.76 -2.01 26.38
C PHE A 481 13.98 -2.40 27.85
N LYS A 482 15.12 -3.03 28.19
CA LYS A 482 15.46 -3.38 29.57
C LYS A 482 15.58 -2.16 30.49
N THR A 483 16.03 -1.01 29.98
CA THR A 483 15.99 0.25 30.72
C THR A 483 14.56 0.68 31.03
N ARG A 484 13.66 0.60 30.05
CA ARG A 484 12.24 0.97 30.23
C ARG A 484 11.51 0.04 31.18
N LEU A 485 11.80 -1.27 31.16
CA LEU A 485 11.19 -2.23 32.10
C LEU A 485 11.37 -1.83 33.56
N LYS A 486 12.43 -1.08 33.89
CA LYS A 486 12.75 -0.64 35.26
C LYS A 486 12.27 0.78 35.57
N ASP A 487 11.71 1.48 34.60
CA ASP A 487 11.27 2.86 34.76
C ASP A 487 9.76 2.93 35.10
N PRO A 488 9.37 3.49 36.26
CA PRO A 488 7.97 3.54 36.68
C PRO A 488 7.06 4.29 35.71
N LEU A 489 7.53 5.38 35.07
CA LEU A 489 6.68 6.11 34.12
C LEU A 489 6.46 5.28 32.86
N SER A 490 7.51 4.65 32.34
CA SER A 490 7.45 3.78 31.17
C SER A 490 6.53 2.59 31.40
N GLN A 491 6.40 2.07 32.61
CA GLN A 491 5.48 0.95 32.93
C GLN A 491 3.99 1.35 32.85
N LEU A 492 3.67 2.64 32.89
CA LEU A 492 2.30 3.18 32.91
C LEU A 492 1.92 3.85 31.58
N LEU A 493 2.91 4.40 30.87
CA LEU A 493 2.73 5.30 29.73
C LEU A 493 2.79 4.53 28.40
N LEU A 494 1.69 4.48 27.66
CA LEU A 494 1.68 3.88 26.32
C LEU A 494 2.44 4.74 25.31
N GLU A 495 2.11 6.04 25.25
CA GLU A 495 2.69 7.00 24.30
C GLU A 495 2.54 8.44 24.83
N TYR A 496 3.33 9.35 24.26
CA TYR A 496 2.99 10.78 24.29
C TYR A 496 2.12 11.10 23.08
N ARG A 497 0.93 11.65 23.31
CA ARG A 497 0.06 12.13 22.24
C ARG A 497 0.48 13.55 21.87
N ILE A 498 0.71 13.76 20.58
CA ILE A 498 1.14 15.03 20.00
C ILE A 498 0.04 15.57 19.08
N GLU A 499 -0.23 16.86 19.19
CA GLU A 499 -1.08 17.62 18.26
C GLU A 499 -0.31 18.86 17.82
N ALA A 500 0.26 18.80 16.62
CA ALA A 500 1.01 19.84 15.96
C ALA A 500 0.28 20.31 14.68
N PRO A 501 0.44 21.59 14.29
CA PRO A 501 -0.24 22.17 13.14
C PRO A 501 0.50 21.85 11.83
N SER A 502 -0.26 21.80 10.74
CA SER A 502 0.26 21.64 9.37
C SER A 502 -0.52 22.56 8.43
N SER A 503 0.09 23.02 7.32
CA SER A 503 -0.58 23.90 6.35
C SER A 503 -1.51 23.15 5.40
N THR A 504 -1.36 21.84 5.30
CA THR A 504 -2.08 20.97 4.35
C THR A 504 -3.29 20.28 4.97
N LEU A 505 -3.43 20.30 6.30
CA LEU A 505 -4.54 19.68 7.02
C LEU A 505 -5.30 20.70 7.85
N ALA A 506 -6.63 20.58 7.84
CA ALA A 506 -7.48 21.30 8.78
C ALA A 506 -7.32 20.81 10.23
N ARG A 507 -6.84 19.58 10.43
CA ARG A 507 -6.64 18.96 11.75
C ARG A 507 -5.17 18.93 12.16
N LYS A 508 -4.91 18.90 13.47
CA LYS A 508 -3.59 18.67 14.05
C LYS A 508 -3.23 17.19 14.06
N ASN A 509 -1.95 16.88 13.92
CA ASN A 509 -1.43 15.50 13.95
C ASN A 509 -0.06 15.44 14.65
N ASN A 510 0.66 14.32 14.61
CA ASN A 510 1.93 14.16 15.31
C ASN A 510 3.17 14.71 14.56
N GLY A 511 3.01 15.15 13.31
CA GLY A 511 4.00 15.92 12.54
C GLY A 511 3.56 17.37 12.35
N SER A 512 4.52 18.26 12.08
CA SER A 512 4.24 19.67 11.74
C SER A 512 4.79 20.00 10.37
N PHE A 513 3.90 20.15 9.39
CA PHE A 513 4.25 20.16 7.97
C PHE A 513 3.83 21.46 7.28
N TRP A 514 4.82 22.24 6.82
CA TRP A 514 4.61 23.51 6.11
C TRP A 514 4.94 23.35 4.64
N ARG A 515 3.93 22.96 3.87
CA ARG A 515 3.96 22.85 2.40
C ARG A 515 3.20 24.03 1.78
N ALA A 516 3.64 25.24 2.12
CA ALA A 516 2.96 26.50 1.81
C ALA A 516 3.86 27.46 1.02
N GLY A 517 4.57 26.96 0.01
CA GLY A 517 5.40 27.79 -0.88
C GLY A 517 6.58 28.45 -0.17
N GLY A 518 7.21 27.76 0.79
CA GLY A 518 8.28 28.32 1.63
C GLY A 518 7.80 29.17 2.81
N TRP A 519 6.48 29.38 2.95
CA TRP A 519 5.93 29.99 4.17
C TRP A 519 6.00 29.02 5.35
N ALA A 520 6.36 29.54 6.52
CA ALA A 520 6.38 28.83 7.80
C ALA A 520 6.18 29.84 8.96
N PRO A 521 5.72 29.39 10.14
CA PRO A 521 5.53 30.21 11.34
C PRO A 521 6.78 31.01 11.71
N THR A 522 6.59 32.24 12.16
CA THR A 522 7.69 33.13 12.59
C THR A 522 7.51 33.61 14.01
N ILE A 523 8.42 34.43 14.51
CA ILE A 523 8.33 34.94 15.88
C ILE A 523 7.04 35.72 16.16
N THR A 524 6.45 36.33 15.12
CA THR A 524 5.18 37.09 15.19
C THR A 524 3.94 36.23 15.01
N ASP A 525 4.08 34.99 14.55
CA ASP A 525 2.99 34.05 14.30
C ASP A 525 3.50 32.64 14.60
N GLN A 526 3.52 32.29 15.89
CA GLN A 526 4.14 31.06 16.38
C GLN A 526 3.15 29.90 16.31
N ALA A 527 3.67 28.71 15.97
CA ALA A 527 2.86 27.50 15.94
C ALA A 527 2.74 26.86 17.33
N GLU A 528 1.51 26.57 17.76
CA GLU A 528 1.24 25.87 19.02
C GLU A 528 1.21 24.35 18.84
N VAL A 529 2.05 23.67 19.63
CA VAL A 529 2.04 22.21 19.81
C VAL A 529 1.42 21.87 21.16
N GLN A 530 0.51 20.90 21.15
CA GLN A 530 -0.06 20.33 22.38
C GLN A 530 0.47 18.92 22.60
N VAL A 531 0.80 18.60 23.85
CA VAL A 531 1.32 17.30 24.27
C VAL A 531 0.53 16.81 25.47
N SER A 532 0.17 15.53 25.48
CA SER A 532 -0.37 14.85 26.66
C SER A 532 0.20 13.44 26.82
N MET A 533 0.11 12.88 28.03
CA MET A 533 0.43 11.48 28.28
C MET A 533 -0.81 10.62 27.98
N SER A 534 -0.61 9.49 27.29
CA SER A 534 -1.64 8.47 27.10
C SER A 534 -1.24 7.22 27.88
N PHE A 535 -2.01 6.87 28.91
CA PHE A 535 -1.75 5.72 29.77
C PHE A 535 -2.41 4.44 29.24
N LEU A 536 -1.98 3.29 29.76
CA LEU A 536 -2.67 2.01 29.56
C LEU A 536 -4.07 2.04 30.18
N SER A 537 -5.01 1.30 29.61
CA SER A 537 -6.39 1.20 30.14
C SER A 537 -6.46 0.58 31.54
N SER A 538 -5.45 -0.21 31.91
CA SER A 538 -5.35 -0.88 33.22
C SER A 538 -4.85 0.02 34.35
N VAL A 539 -4.33 1.23 34.06
CA VAL A 539 -3.87 2.16 35.10
C VAL A 539 -5.08 2.80 35.76
N ASP A 540 -5.13 2.76 37.09
CA ASP A 540 -6.25 3.33 37.82
C ASP A 540 -6.33 4.87 37.66
N PRO A 541 -7.54 5.46 37.67
CA PRO A 541 -7.71 6.89 37.44
C PRO A 541 -6.97 7.80 38.43
N LYS A 542 -6.75 7.35 39.67
CA LYS A 542 -6.04 8.14 40.68
C LYS A 542 -4.55 8.21 40.35
N THR A 543 -3.92 7.08 40.03
CA THR A 543 -2.52 7.03 39.58
C THR A 543 -2.31 7.90 38.33
N VAL A 544 -3.24 7.86 37.37
CA VAL A 544 -3.21 8.77 36.21
C VAL A 544 -3.26 10.24 36.65
N ALA A 545 -4.20 10.60 37.54
CA ALA A 545 -4.39 11.96 38.01
C ALA A 545 -3.19 12.49 38.84
N ASP A 546 -2.45 11.62 39.51
CA ASP A 546 -1.31 11.96 40.36
C ASP A 546 0.02 11.98 39.58
N THR A 547 0.11 11.27 38.45
CA THR A 547 1.34 11.20 37.64
C THR A 547 1.73 12.56 37.03
N ARG A 548 2.99 12.97 37.25
CA ARG A 548 3.60 14.18 36.68
C ARG A 548 4.87 13.81 35.94
N ALA A 549 5.14 14.49 34.83
CA ALA A 549 6.41 14.38 34.12
C ALA A 549 6.93 15.78 33.75
N LEU A 550 8.18 16.05 34.10
CA LEU A 550 8.91 17.21 33.61
C LEU A 550 9.67 16.81 32.34
N ILE A 551 9.31 17.41 31.22
CA ILE A 551 9.90 17.14 29.91
C ILE A 551 10.87 18.27 29.57
N ALA A 552 12.13 17.91 29.29
CA ALA A 552 13.10 18.80 28.67
C ALA A 552 12.89 18.83 27.15
N LEU A 553 12.72 20.03 26.60
CA LEU A 553 12.52 20.26 25.16
C LEU A 553 13.83 20.77 24.53
N SER A 554 14.15 20.23 23.35
CA SER A 554 15.29 20.64 22.54
C SER A 554 14.96 20.58 21.05
N THR A 555 15.77 21.22 20.21
CA THR A 555 15.65 21.15 18.76
C THR A 555 16.92 20.59 18.12
N SER A 556 16.79 19.88 17.00
CA SER A 556 17.94 19.37 16.26
C SER A 556 18.64 20.42 15.39
N SER A 557 18.01 21.58 15.19
CA SER A 557 18.44 22.57 14.20
C SER A 557 18.30 23.98 14.74
N ALA A 558 19.29 24.83 14.44
CA ALA A 558 19.35 26.19 14.95
C ALA A 558 18.27 27.13 14.36
N TRP A 559 17.67 26.77 13.22
CA TRP A 559 16.59 27.52 12.58
C TRP A 559 15.22 27.31 13.24
N LEU A 560 15.07 26.26 14.07
CA LEU A 560 13.84 25.97 14.80
C LEU A 560 13.98 26.44 16.24
N LYS A 561 13.09 27.32 16.69
CA LYS A 561 13.14 27.97 18.01
C LYS A 561 11.91 27.62 18.83
N LEU A 562 12.08 27.41 20.13
CA LEU A 562 11.01 27.09 21.09
C LEU A 562 10.76 28.28 22.02
N SER A 563 9.51 28.48 22.44
CA SER A 563 9.17 29.48 23.46
C SER A 563 9.60 29.09 24.88
N LYS A 564 9.81 27.80 25.13
CA LYS A 564 10.30 27.26 26.41
C LYS A 564 11.06 25.95 26.22
N GLN A 565 11.99 25.67 27.13
CA GLN A 565 12.84 24.47 27.12
C GLN A 565 12.33 23.39 28.09
N LYS A 566 11.25 23.65 28.84
CA LYS A 566 10.67 22.70 29.79
C LYS A 566 9.15 22.71 29.66
N LEU A 567 8.54 21.53 29.76
CA LEU A 567 7.09 21.32 29.73
C LEU A 567 6.71 20.39 30.87
N VAL A 568 5.74 20.80 31.69
CA VAL A 568 5.20 19.95 32.76
C VAL A 568 3.93 19.27 32.24
N LEU A 569 3.88 17.95 32.31
CA LEU A 569 2.70 17.14 31.97
C LEU A 569 2.04 16.61 33.25
N LYS A 570 0.71 16.58 33.27
CA LYS A 570 -0.11 16.15 34.43
C LYS A 570 -1.23 15.21 33.96
N GLY A 571 -1.12 13.92 34.30
CA GLY A 571 -2.06 12.89 33.84
C GLY A 571 -2.35 13.00 32.34
N ASN A 572 -3.64 12.89 31.97
CA ASN A 572 -4.09 13.03 30.58
C ASN A 572 -4.25 14.50 30.12
N ALA A 573 -3.98 15.49 30.98
CA ALA A 573 -4.19 16.88 30.63
C ALA A 573 -3.22 17.33 29.53
N LYS A 574 -3.74 18.08 28.56
CA LYS A 574 -2.93 18.70 27.51
C LYS A 574 -2.12 19.85 28.09
N SER A 575 -0.85 19.92 27.70
CA SER A 575 0.01 21.07 27.94
C SER A 575 0.60 21.53 26.63
N SER A 576 0.69 22.84 26.42
CA SER A 576 1.17 23.39 25.15
C SER A 576 2.52 24.08 25.27
N PHE A 577 3.22 24.17 24.16
CA PHE A 577 4.33 25.10 23.94
C PHE A 577 4.26 25.60 22.49
N THR A 578 4.99 26.65 22.19
CA THR A 578 5.03 27.21 20.83
C THR A 578 6.43 27.12 20.25
N TYR A 579 6.49 27.11 18.92
CA TYR A 579 7.74 27.20 18.18
C TYR A 579 7.61 28.18 17.01
N TYR A 580 8.75 28.62 16.49
CA TYR A 580 8.82 29.38 15.24
C TYR A 580 10.07 29.02 14.43
N VAL A 581 10.04 29.40 13.15
CA VAL A 581 11.09 29.13 12.16
C VAL A 581 11.81 30.43 11.78
N ASP A 582 13.13 30.40 11.82
CA ASP A 582 13.98 31.39 11.16
C ASP A 582 14.01 31.11 9.66
N ARG A 583 13.07 31.73 8.92
CA ARG A 583 12.87 31.51 7.48
C ARG A 583 14.12 31.83 6.64
N THR A 584 15.03 32.67 7.13
CA THR A 584 16.27 33.00 6.41
C THR A 584 17.20 31.79 6.26
N LYS A 585 17.07 30.80 7.16
CA LYS A 585 17.89 29.59 7.18
C LYS A 585 17.29 28.39 6.45
N VAL A 586 16.05 28.52 5.98
CA VAL A 586 15.32 27.51 5.20
C VAL A 586 14.85 28.07 3.85
N SER A 587 15.48 29.16 3.40
CA SER A 587 15.17 29.88 2.15
C SER A 587 15.70 29.17 0.90
N ASN A 588 16.69 28.29 1.04
CA ASN A 588 17.19 27.49 -0.07
C ASN A 588 16.11 26.49 -0.51
N PRO A 589 15.93 26.25 -1.82
CA PRO A 589 14.97 25.25 -2.31
C PRO A 589 15.24 23.85 -1.77
N GLY A 590 14.16 23.12 -1.45
CA GLY A 590 14.22 21.77 -0.94
C GLY A 590 13.30 21.54 0.26
N VAL A 591 13.50 20.39 0.91
CA VAL A 591 12.74 19.98 2.10
C VAL A 591 13.66 20.12 3.32
N HIS A 592 13.31 21.03 4.22
CA HIS A 592 14.05 21.27 5.46
C HIS A 592 13.34 20.60 6.60
N VAL A 593 14.01 19.67 7.29
CA VAL A 593 13.42 18.94 8.43
C VAL A 593 14.26 19.17 9.68
N ALA A 594 13.60 19.55 10.76
CA ALA A 594 14.17 19.60 12.10
C ALA A 594 13.28 18.86 13.08
N LEU A 595 13.86 18.41 14.18
CA LEU A 595 13.16 17.65 15.20
C LEU A 595 13.01 18.51 16.45
N ILE A 596 11.80 18.55 17.00
CA ILE A 596 11.58 18.91 18.41
C ILE A 596 11.63 17.62 19.20
N LYS A 597 12.55 17.54 20.16
CA LYS A 597 12.72 16.37 21.04
C LYS A 597 12.29 16.72 22.45
N GLY A 598 11.35 15.95 22.99
CA GLY A 598 10.99 15.95 24.40
C GLY A 598 11.63 14.77 25.12
N THR A 599 12.35 15.00 26.21
CA THR A 599 12.94 13.96 27.05
C THR A 599 12.43 14.08 28.48
N GLY A 600 11.82 13.02 28.99
CA GLY A 600 11.30 12.91 30.36
C GLY A 600 12.12 11.97 31.25
N PRO A 601 11.61 11.68 32.46
CA PRO A 601 12.17 10.68 33.35
C PRO A 601 12.32 9.31 32.67
N GLY A 602 13.30 8.51 33.09
CA GLY A 602 13.43 7.14 32.57
C GLY A 602 13.80 7.02 31.09
N GLN A 603 14.25 8.11 30.47
CA GLN A 603 14.45 8.21 29.01
C GLN A 603 13.16 8.04 28.20
N THR A 604 11.98 8.28 28.79
CA THR A 604 10.77 8.47 28.01
C THR A 604 10.97 9.68 27.08
N SER A 605 10.54 9.56 25.83
CA SER A 605 10.76 10.63 24.86
C SER A 605 9.70 10.65 23.78
N PHE A 606 9.59 11.81 23.14
CA PHE A 606 8.86 11.98 21.89
C PHE A 606 9.68 12.85 20.94
N THR A 607 9.41 12.69 19.65
CA THR A 607 10.02 13.48 18.59
C THR A 607 8.93 13.99 17.66
N ILE A 608 9.01 15.27 17.29
CA ILE A 608 8.08 15.93 16.37
C ILE A 608 8.90 16.42 15.18
N PRO A 609 8.71 15.87 13.97
CA PRO A 609 9.29 16.45 12.78
C PRO A 609 8.57 17.76 12.45
N VAL A 610 9.35 18.84 12.36
CA VAL A 610 8.93 20.13 11.81
C VAL A 610 9.59 20.27 10.46
N SER A 611 8.78 20.40 9.42
CA SER A 611 9.25 20.38 8.04
C SER A 611 8.76 21.59 7.27
N VAL A 612 9.64 22.19 6.48
CA VAL A 612 9.33 23.33 5.60
C VAL A 612 9.72 22.96 4.18
N VAL A 613 8.75 22.99 3.27
CA VAL A 613 8.97 22.75 1.84
C VAL A 613 9.13 24.10 1.13
N THR A 614 10.36 24.36 0.68
CA THR A 614 10.72 25.58 -0.03
C THR A 614 10.86 25.28 -1.53
N PRO A 615 9.98 25.83 -2.39
CA PRO A 615 10.03 25.60 -3.82
C PRO A 615 11.30 26.14 -4.48
N TYR A 616 11.65 25.57 -5.63
CA TYR A 616 12.61 26.21 -6.53
C TYR A 616 12.03 27.52 -7.10
N PRO A 617 12.84 28.58 -7.21
CA PRO A 617 12.40 29.82 -7.83
C PRO A 617 12.13 29.60 -9.31
N ALA A 618 11.04 30.18 -9.81
CA ALA A 618 10.67 30.20 -11.22
C ALA A 618 10.82 31.62 -11.79
N PRO A 619 12.06 32.13 -12.00
CA PRO A 619 12.27 33.45 -12.60
C PRO A 619 11.64 33.54 -13.99
N HIS A 620 11.36 34.76 -14.44
CA HIS A 620 10.93 35.01 -15.81
C HIS A 620 12.14 34.89 -16.74
N VAL A 621 12.12 33.89 -17.62
CA VAL A 621 13.08 33.70 -18.71
C VAL A 621 12.30 33.84 -20.00
N ASP A 622 12.69 34.79 -20.85
CA ASP A 622 11.96 35.17 -22.06
C ASP A 622 10.45 35.38 -21.79
N GLY A 623 10.14 36.05 -20.68
CA GLY A 623 8.79 36.37 -20.23
C GLY A 623 7.97 35.20 -19.67
N VAL A 624 8.54 34.01 -19.54
CA VAL A 624 7.86 32.82 -18.99
C VAL A 624 8.48 32.45 -17.65
N SER A 625 7.65 32.28 -16.61
CA SER A 625 8.14 31.76 -15.32
C SER A 625 8.68 30.35 -15.53
N THR A 626 9.97 30.14 -15.25
CA THR A 626 10.68 28.91 -15.62
C THR A 626 11.63 28.46 -14.50
N ILE A 627 11.53 27.20 -14.10
CA ILE A 627 12.57 26.51 -13.31
C ILE A 627 13.49 25.82 -14.31
N SER A 628 14.76 26.21 -14.37
CA SER A 628 15.77 25.58 -15.22
C SER A 628 16.92 25.07 -14.37
N LEU A 629 17.11 23.75 -14.33
CA LEU A 629 18.17 23.09 -13.59
C LEU A 629 19.03 22.32 -14.58
N LYS A 630 20.33 22.63 -14.60
CA LYS A 630 21.30 21.98 -15.49
C LYS A 630 22.11 20.94 -14.75
N ARG A 631 22.30 19.79 -15.40
CA ARG A 631 23.13 18.67 -14.91
C ARG A 631 22.83 18.28 -13.46
N VAL A 632 21.56 18.17 -13.10
CA VAL A 632 21.10 17.63 -11.81
C VAL A 632 21.67 16.23 -11.66
N THR A 633 22.52 16.03 -10.66
CA THR A 633 23.23 14.77 -10.45
C THR A 633 22.44 13.87 -9.51
N VAL A 634 22.14 12.65 -9.95
CA VAL A 634 21.41 11.64 -9.17
C VAL A 634 22.26 10.37 -9.11
N ASN A 635 22.63 9.96 -7.90
CA ASN A 635 23.42 8.74 -7.68
C ASN A 635 22.58 7.48 -7.90
N PRO A 636 23.17 6.32 -8.24
CA PRO A 636 22.47 5.04 -8.27
C PRO A 636 21.72 4.76 -6.96
N ALA A 637 20.49 4.26 -7.06
CA ALA A 637 19.53 4.10 -5.96
C ALA A 637 19.15 5.41 -5.22
N GLY A 638 19.69 6.56 -5.62
CA GLY A 638 19.39 7.86 -5.06
C GLY A 638 18.21 8.54 -5.74
N LEU A 639 17.66 9.55 -5.06
CA LEU A 639 16.61 10.41 -5.57
C LEU A 639 16.97 11.89 -5.36
N VAL A 640 16.49 12.74 -6.26
CA VAL A 640 16.50 14.21 -6.11
C VAL A 640 15.07 14.72 -6.21
N ARG A 641 14.67 15.54 -5.24
CA ARG A 641 13.36 16.20 -5.18
C ARG A 641 13.49 17.64 -5.64
N ILE A 642 12.56 18.05 -6.49
CA ILE A 642 12.42 19.41 -7.01
C ILE A 642 11.01 19.88 -6.63
N PRO A 643 10.83 20.46 -5.43
CA PRO A 643 9.56 21.07 -5.05
C PRO A 643 9.30 22.31 -5.90
N PHE A 644 8.07 22.50 -6.36
CA PHE A 644 7.68 23.68 -7.12
C PHE A 644 6.35 24.23 -6.60
N ALA A 645 6.13 25.52 -6.80
CA ALA A 645 4.86 26.18 -6.55
C ALA A 645 4.39 26.81 -7.85
N LEU A 646 3.08 26.81 -8.07
CA LEU A 646 2.49 27.42 -9.26
C LEU A 646 2.54 28.95 -9.12
N PRO A 647 3.13 29.67 -10.10
CA PRO A 647 2.91 31.11 -10.24
C PRO A 647 1.43 31.45 -10.36
N SER A 648 1.05 32.65 -9.97
CA SER A 648 -0.34 33.12 -10.05
C SER A 648 -0.89 33.00 -11.49
N ASN A 649 -2.15 32.59 -11.61
CA ASN A 649 -2.86 32.40 -12.87
C ASN A 649 -2.28 31.35 -13.82
N THR A 650 -1.38 30.47 -13.35
CA THR A 650 -0.89 29.34 -14.15
C THR A 650 -2.08 28.49 -14.60
N THR A 651 -2.19 28.26 -15.91
CA THR A 651 -3.21 27.41 -16.54
C THR A 651 -2.60 26.15 -17.14
N THR A 652 -1.33 26.19 -17.52
CA THR A 652 -0.62 25.07 -18.12
C THR A 652 0.82 25.06 -17.62
N MET A 653 1.31 23.86 -17.31
CA MET A 653 2.71 23.62 -16.97
C MET A 653 3.30 22.62 -17.95
N THR A 654 4.50 22.88 -18.45
CA THR A 654 5.24 21.91 -19.26
C THR A 654 6.50 21.47 -18.55
N ILE A 655 6.79 20.18 -18.60
CA ILE A 655 8.01 19.59 -18.06
C ILE A 655 8.81 19.03 -19.23
N SER A 656 10.08 19.40 -19.31
CA SER A 656 11.07 18.81 -20.21
C SER A 656 12.24 18.29 -19.39
N CYS A 657 12.57 17.01 -19.55
CA CYS A 657 13.75 16.42 -18.93
C CYS A 657 14.51 15.53 -19.90
N LYS A 658 15.82 15.75 -19.98
CA LYS A 658 16.72 14.99 -20.84
C LYS A 658 18.00 14.66 -20.13
N SER A 659 18.61 13.52 -20.49
CA SER A 659 19.92 13.21 -19.96
C SER A 659 20.97 14.15 -20.56
N ALA A 660 21.87 14.63 -19.72
CA ALA A 660 23.05 15.38 -20.13
C ALA A 660 24.19 14.46 -20.61
N ASP A 661 24.13 13.16 -20.31
CA ASP A 661 25.21 12.20 -20.54
C ASP A 661 24.76 10.97 -21.36
N LYS A 662 25.68 10.33 -22.10
CA LYS A 662 25.39 9.24 -23.07
C LYS A 662 24.59 8.04 -22.53
N ALA A 663 24.65 7.76 -21.23
CA ALA A 663 23.92 6.68 -20.58
C ALA A 663 23.28 7.19 -19.28
N SER A 664 21.97 7.00 -19.14
CA SER A 664 21.22 7.28 -17.91
C SER A 664 19.99 6.36 -17.88
N GLU A 665 19.62 5.88 -16.70
CA GLU A 665 18.37 5.15 -16.46
C GLU A 665 17.64 5.86 -15.33
N VAL A 666 17.02 6.98 -15.68
CA VAL A 666 16.35 7.85 -14.71
C VAL A 666 14.85 7.72 -14.89
N LEU A 667 14.16 7.52 -13.78
CA LEU A 667 12.72 7.61 -13.67
C LEU A 667 12.34 8.99 -13.14
N ALA A 668 11.52 9.71 -13.90
CA ALA A 668 10.86 10.94 -13.49
C ALA A 668 9.51 10.60 -12.86
N LEU A 669 9.22 11.16 -11.70
CA LEU A 669 7.97 10.97 -10.97
C LEU A 669 7.42 12.34 -10.60
N MET A 670 6.11 12.46 -10.50
CA MET A 670 5.45 13.69 -10.09
C MET A 670 4.40 13.40 -9.05
N PHE A 671 4.32 14.29 -8.07
CA PHE A 671 3.37 14.20 -6.96
C PHE A 671 2.69 15.54 -6.76
N ASP A 672 1.38 15.49 -6.49
CA ASP A 672 0.60 16.68 -6.14
C ASP A 672 0.87 17.14 -4.70
N GLY A 673 0.29 18.28 -4.33
CA GLY A 673 0.42 18.90 -3.01
C GLY A 673 -0.05 18.03 -1.84
N SER A 674 -0.82 16.98 -2.12
CA SER A 674 -1.35 16.04 -1.14
C SER A 674 -0.57 14.71 -1.10
N GLY A 675 0.51 14.59 -1.87
CA GLY A 675 1.35 13.39 -1.88
C GLY A 675 0.87 12.28 -2.81
N HIS A 676 -0.16 12.53 -3.62
CA HIS A 676 -0.62 11.53 -4.58
C HIS A 676 0.25 11.57 -5.83
N ARG A 677 0.59 10.37 -6.33
CA ARG A 677 1.28 10.24 -7.60
C ARG A 677 0.40 10.77 -8.73
N PHE A 678 0.98 11.67 -9.52
CA PHE A 678 0.37 12.23 -10.71
C PHE A 678 0.96 11.54 -11.94
N ASP A 679 0.13 10.90 -12.75
CA ASP A 679 0.56 10.35 -14.03
C ASP A 679 0.63 11.46 -15.09
N PHE A 680 1.75 11.54 -15.79
CA PHE A 680 2.01 12.53 -16.83
C PHE A 680 2.57 11.91 -18.13
N GLY A 681 2.47 10.59 -18.28
CA GLY A 681 2.91 9.85 -19.47
C GLY A 681 4.30 9.23 -19.32
N ASP A 682 5.09 9.26 -20.41
CA ASP A 682 6.42 8.63 -20.44
C ASP A 682 7.36 9.23 -19.39
N ALA A 683 7.71 8.41 -18.41
CA ALA A 683 8.46 8.80 -17.23
C ALA A 683 9.96 8.42 -17.29
N VAL A 684 10.43 7.84 -18.41
CA VAL A 684 11.78 7.26 -18.50
C VAL A 684 12.70 8.17 -19.32
N ILE A 685 13.88 8.46 -18.77
CA ILE A 685 14.94 9.21 -19.44
C ILE A 685 16.11 8.26 -19.71
N SER A 686 16.52 8.11 -20.98
CA SER A 686 17.63 7.26 -21.38
C SER A 686 18.60 7.89 -22.38
N GLY A 687 19.80 8.24 -21.91
CA GLY A 687 20.83 8.89 -22.73
C GLY A 687 20.39 10.21 -23.40
N PRO A 688 21.25 10.90 -24.17
CA PRO A 688 20.98 12.21 -24.75
C PRO A 688 20.17 12.14 -26.05
N ALA A 689 20.25 11.01 -26.75
CA ALA A 689 19.54 10.72 -28.00
C ALA A 689 18.48 9.62 -27.84
N GLY A 690 18.27 9.11 -26.62
CA GLY A 690 17.23 8.12 -26.33
C GLY A 690 15.99 8.79 -25.76
N ARG A 691 15.40 8.22 -24.71
CA ARG A 691 14.12 8.70 -24.18
C ARG A 691 14.30 9.98 -23.38
N SER A 692 13.38 10.92 -23.56
CA SER A 692 13.27 12.15 -22.78
C SER A 692 11.84 12.29 -22.28
N VAL A 693 11.65 12.97 -21.16
CA VAL A 693 10.33 13.31 -20.64
C VAL A 693 9.92 14.64 -21.25
N ASN A 694 8.77 14.67 -21.92
CA ASN A 694 8.10 15.91 -22.34
C ASN A 694 6.62 15.79 -21.97
N ALA A 695 6.18 16.56 -20.99
CA ALA A 695 4.83 16.48 -20.44
C ALA A 695 4.14 17.84 -20.43
N VAL A 696 2.83 17.83 -20.61
CA VAL A 696 1.97 19.01 -20.52
C VAL A 696 0.86 18.70 -19.52
N ILE A 697 0.77 19.54 -18.48
CA ILE A 697 -0.07 19.34 -17.32
C ILE A 697 -1.03 20.51 -17.23
N THR A 698 -2.31 20.23 -17.01
CA THR A 698 -3.40 21.22 -17.04
C THR A 698 -4.29 21.20 -15.79
N ASP A 699 -4.15 20.20 -14.91
CA ASP A 699 -4.93 20.06 -13.68
C ASP A 699 -4.35 20.93 -12.54
N MET A 700 -4.22 22.24 -12.80
CA MET A 700 -3.52 23.19 -11.92
C MET A 700 -4.10 23.29 -10.51
N PRO A 701 -5.43 23.36 -10.30
CA PRO A 701 -6.00 23.45 -8.96
C PRO A 701 -5.58 22.28 -8.05
N ARG A 702 -5.41 21.09 -8.64
CA ARG A 702 -5.00 19.89 -7.91
C ARG A 702 -3.51 19.88 -7.56
N MET A 703 -2.65 20.47 -8.41
CA MET A 703 -1.19 20.35 -8.26
C MET A 703 -0.66 20.94 -6.94
N GLY A 704 -1.22 22.05 -6.46
CA GLY A 704 -0.74 22.73 -5.26
C GLY A 704 0.76 23.02 -5.29
N VAL A 705 1.43 22.87 -4.15
CA VAL A 705 2.92 22.87 -4.08
C VAL A 705 3.40 21.46 -4.39
N GLY A 706 3.62 21.13 -5.65
CA GLY A 706 3.97 19.79 -6.13
C GLY A 706 5.44 19.41 -5.93
N GLU A 707 5.74 18.13 -6.19
CA GLU A 707 7.12 17.61 -6.25
C GLU A 707 7.37 16.95 -7.60
N PHE A 708 8.46 17.33 -8.25
CA PHE A 708 9.04 16.57 -9.36
C PHE A 708 10.28 15.82 -8.87
N ILE A 709 10.34 14.51 -9.08
CA ILE A 709 11.35 13.64 -8.49
C ILE A 709 12.09 12.90 -9.59
N LEU A 710 13.41 12.91 -9.53
CA LEU A 710 14.28 12.08 -10.35
C LEU A 710 14.83 10.94 -9.50
N TYR A 711 14.72 9.71 -9.99
CA TYR A 711 15.23 8.51 -9.33
C TYR A 711 16.08 7.69 -10.29
N VAL A 712 17.23 7.21 -9.84
CA VAL A 712 18.10 6.33 -10.63
C VAL A 712 18.03 4.91 -10.10
N GLN A 713 17.85 3.95 -10.99
CA GLN A 713 17.80 2.53 -10.63
C GLN A 713 19.10 2.07 -9.95
N PRO A 714 19.03 1.12 -8.99
CA PRO A 714 20.22 0.67 -8.26
C PRO A 714 21.34 0.11 -9.15
N ALA A 715 20.97 -0.59 -10.21
CA ALA A 715 21.92 -1.23 -11.14
C ALA A 715 22.68 -0.24 -12.05
N ALA A 716 22.39 1.06 -11.98
CA ALA A 716 23.06 2.05 -12.80
C ALA A 716 24.57 2.11 -12.48
N PRO A 717 25.46 2.10 -13.49
CA PRO A 717 26.91 1.97 -13.27
C PRO A 717 27.56 3.23 -12.68
N LYS A 718 26.90 4.38 -12.78
CA LYS A 718 27.36 5.67 -12.28
C LYS A 718 26.18 6.63 -12.07
N ALA A 719 26.45 7.75 -11.42
CA ALA A 719 25.49 8.84 -11.28
C ALA A 719 25.04 9.35 -12.67
N ALA A 720 23.75 9.69 -12.77
CA ALA A 720 23.16 10.32 -13.93
C ALA A 720 23.17 11.85 -13.79
N ALA A 721 23.39 12.56 -14.89
CA ALA A 721 23.21 14.01 -14.98
C ALA A 721 22.00 14.32 -15.85
N VAL A 722 21.04 15.08 -15.32
CA VAL A 722 19.77 15.39 -16.00
C VAL A 722 19.57 16.89 -16.09
N ASP A 723 19.23 17.38 -17.28
CA ASP A 723 18.71 18.73 -17.45
C ASP A 723 17.19 18.70 -17.26
N VAL A 724 16.69 19.58 -16.40
CA VAL A 724 15.26 19.73 -16.08
C VAL A 724 14.82 21.16 -16.39
N GLU A 725 13.70 21.28 -17.10
CA GLU A 725 13.02 22.55 -17.33
C GLU A 725 11.53 22.40 -17.04
N ILE A 726 11.00 23.28 -16.19
CA ILE A 726 9.58 23.37 -15.88
C ILE A 726 9.13 24.80 -16.22
N LYS A 727 8.24 24.95 -17.20
CA LYS A 727 7.69 26.23 -17.62
C LYS A 727 6.24 26.36 -17.17
N PHE A 728 5.87 27.54 -16.69
CA PHE A 728 4.51 27.87 -16.25
C PHE A 728 3.93 28.93 -17.16
N PHE A 729 2.76 28.64 -17.73
CA PHE A 729 2.07 29.51 -18.66
C PHE A 729 0.73 29.94 -18.10
N SER A 730 0.37 31.20 -18.36
CA SER A 730 -0.85 31.85 -17.87
C SER A 730 -1.72 32.36 -19.02
N LEU A 731 -1.84 31.56 -20.08
CA LEU A 731 -2.78 31.79 -21.17
C LEU A 731 -4.10 31.11 -20.82
N SER A 732 -5.23 31.82 -20.87
CA SER A 732 -6.54 31.27 -20.51
C SER A 732 -7.55 31.42 -21.64
N ALA A 733 -8.62 30.62 -21.58
CA ALA A 733 -9.74 30.68 -22.50
C ALA A 733 -11.05 30.50 -21.74
N LYS A 734 -12.13 31.16 -22.16
CA LYS A 734 -13.45 30.90 -21.60
C LYS A 734 -13.87 29.46 -21.91
N PRO A 735 -14.48 28.73 -20.95
CA PRO A 735 -14.99 27.38 -21.20
C PRO A 735 -15.97 27.35 -22.37
N VAL A 736 -15.96 26.25 -23.11
CA VAL A 736 -16.85 26.02 -24.26
C VAL A 736 -17.63 24.76 -23.97
N ASP A 737 -18.95 24.83 -24.12
CA ASP A 737 -19.87 23.72 -23.80
C ASP A 737 -20.59 23.15 -25.04
N ALA A 738 -20.42 23.75 -26.21
CA ALA A 738 -21.08 23.29 -27.44
C ALA A 738 -20.31 23.59 -28.72
N LEU A 739 -20.57 22.77 -29.75
CA LEU A 739 -20.23 23.06 -31.14
C LEU A 739 -21.45 23.63 -31.87
N HIS A 740 -21.22 24.63 -32.72
CA HIS A 740 -22.22 25.30 -33.55
C HIS A 740 -21.88 25.12 -35.03
N GLY A 741 -22.88 24.89 -35.88
CA GLY A 741 -22.70 24.78 -37.32
C GLY A 741 -24.02 24.60 -38.06
N ALA A 742 -24.05 25.04 -39.32
CA ALA A 742 -25.18 24.75 -40.20
C ALA A 742 -25.20 23.27 -40.61
N ALA A 743 -26.37 22.72 -40.90
CA ALA A 743 -26.51 21.33 -41.35
C ALA A 743 -25.62 21.08 -42.59
N GLY A 744 -24.82 20.00 -42.53
CA GLY A 744 -23.90 19.62 -43.62
C GLY A 744 -22.55 20.36 -43.64
N GLN A 745 -22.32 21.32 -42.72
CA GLN A 745 -21.02 21.98 -42.56
C GLN A 745 -20.27 21.44 -41.33
N ALA A 746 -18.93 21.45 -41.40
CA ALA A 746 -18.09 21.09 -40.26
C ALA A 746 -18.32 22.12 -39.11
N PRO A 747 -18.79 21.67 -37.94
CA PRO A 747 -19.13 22.58 -36.86
C PRO A 747 -17.87 23.12 -36.17
N GLY A 748 -18.04 24.18 -35.40
CA GLY A 748 -16.96 24.85 -34.69
C GLY A 748 -17.46 25.60 -33.46
N PHE A 749 -16.59 26.36 -32.82
CA PHE A 749 -16.96 27.21 -31.70
C PHE A 749 -16.15 28.51 -31.70
N ARG A 750 -16.64 29.49 -30.96
CA ARG A 750 -15.90 30.71 -30.66
C ARG A 750 -15.71 30.81 -29.16
N THR A 751 -14.52 31.24 -28.73
CA THR A 751 -14.25 31.53 -27.32
C THR A 751 -13.32 32.72 -27.19
N GLU A 752 -13.43 33.44 -26.09
CA GLU A 752 -12.51 34.51 -25.75
C GLU A 752 -11.27 33.90 -25.10
N VAL A 753 -10.10 34.27 -25.60
CA VAL A 753 -8.79 33.87 -25.07
C VAL A 753 -8.11 35.09 -24.50
N MET A 754 -7.43 34.93 -23.37
CA MET A 754 -6.75 36.00 -22.65
C MET A 754 -5.32 35.60 -22.36
N ASN A 755 -4.38 36.37 -22.91
CA ASN A 755 -2.96 36.20 -22.64
C ASN A 755 -2.56 37.01 -21.40
N ASN A 756 -2.44 36.34 -20.24
CA ASN A 756 -1.99 36.99 -19.00
C ASN A 756 -0.45 37.00 -18.86
N MET A 757 0.28 36.56 -19.89
CA MET A 757 1.74 36.62 -19.93
C MET A 757 2.22 38.02 -20.35
N PRO A 758 3.44 38.44 -19.97
CA PRO A 758 4.03 39.70 -20.44
C PRO A 758 4.45 39.66 -21.91
N GLU A 759 4.61 38.47 -22.50
CA GLU A 759 5.04 38.27 -23.90
C GLU A 759 3.87 37.88 -24.81
N PRO A 760 3.87 38.29 -26.09
CA PRO A 760 2.84 37.87 -27.03
C PRO A 760 2.98 36.38 -27.36
N PHE A 761 1.85 35.66 -27.37
CA PHE A 761 1.82 34.33 -27.97
C PHE A 761 1.82 34.47 -29.50
N ILE A 762 2.74 33.78 -30.17
CA ILE A 762 2.76 33.65 -31.63
C ILE A 762 2.89 32.17 -31.97
N GLY A 763 1.88 31.59 -32.58
CA GLY A 763 1.84 30.15 -32.76
C GLY A 763 0.65 29.64 -33.54
N GLN A 764 0.47 28.33 -33.49
CA GLN A 764 -0.67 27.65 -34.09
C GLN A 764 -1.61 27.18 -32.99
N VAL A 765 -2.91 27.23 -33.27
CA VAL A 765 -3.93 26.67 -32.39
C VAL A 765 -4.51 25.46 -33.09
N GLN A 766 -4.23 24.28 -32.55
CA GLN A 766 -4.60 22.99 -33.14
C GLN A 766 -5.10 22.06 -32.06
N GLY A 767 -5.98 21.13 -32.42
CA GLY A 767 -6.52 20.21 -31.44
C GLY A 767 -7.15 18.99 -32.08
N GLU A 768 -7.82 18.24 -31.25
CA GLU A 768 -8.66 17.14 -31.69
C GLU A 768 -9.82 16.92 -30.75
N LEU A 769 -10.93 16.44 -31.30
CA LEU A 769 -11.92 15.70 -30.54
C LEU A 769 -11.50 14.23 -30.57
N SER A 770 -11.20 13.69 -29.40
CA SER A 770 -10.64 12.36 -29.23
C SER A 770 -11.73 11.30 -29.06
N GLY A 771 -12.97 11.69 -28.75
CA GLY A 771 -14.01 10.73 -28.45
C GLY A 771 -15.28 11.32 -27.84
N VAL A 772 -16.04 10.45 -27.18
CA VAL A 772 -17.21 10.81 -26.37
C VAL A 772 -16.98 10.44 -24.91
N PHE A 773 -17.51 11.23 -23.99
CA PHE A 773 -17.48 10.93 -22.57
C PHE A 773 -18.83 11.16 -21.90
N SER A 774 -19.01 10.50 -20.75
CA SER A 774 -20.10 10.75 -19.83
C SER A 774 -19.58 10.79 -18.40
N SER A 775 -20.25 11.58 -17.57
CA SER A 775 -19.96 11.67 -16.14
C SER A 775 -21.25 11.41 -15.36
N PHE A 776 -21.19 10.52 -14.39
CA PHE A 776 -22.32 10.17 -13.52
C PHE A 776 -21.83 9.61 -12.20
N GLU A 777 -22.72 9.48 -11.23
CA GLU A 777 -22.42 8.85 -9.95
C GLU A 777 -23.08 7.48 -9.84
N ARG A 778 -22.39 6.58 -9.13
CA ARG A 778 -22.92 5.30 -8.63
C ARG A 778 -22.41 5.12 -7.22
N SER A 779 -23.18 4.46 -6.36
CA SER A 779 -22.80 4.30 -4.96
C SER A 779 -22.42 2.87 -4.63
N ILE A 780 -21.37 2.71 -3.84
CA ILE A 780 -21.02 1.44 -3.20
C ILE A 780 -21.98 1.27 -2.02
N ASP A 781 -22.93 0.33 -2.14
CA ASP A 781 -24.03 0.18 -1.17
C ASP A 781 -23.72 -0.78 -0.01
N GLN A 782 -22.83 -1.78 -0.20
CA GLN A 782 -22.32 -2.61 0.91
C GLN A 782 -21.15 -3.55 0.60
N LYS A 783 -20.98 -4.05 -0.64
CA LYS A 783 -19.86 -4.97 -0.98
C LYS A 783 -19.35 -4.85 -2.42
N LEU A 784 -20.26 -4.77 -3.40
CA LEU A 784 -19.93 -4.82 -4.83
C LEU A 784 -20.70 -3.75 -5.59
N LEU A 785 -20.01 -2.92 -6.36
CA LEU A 785 -20.61 -2.06 -7.37
C LEU A 785 -20.30 -2.64 -8.76
N VAL A 786 -21.33 -2.80 -9.57
CA VAL A 786 -21.22 -3.30 -10.94
C VAL A 786 -21.58 -2.21 -11.94
N HIS A 787 -20.75 -2.03 -12.97
CA HIS A 787 -21.04 -1.14 -14.09
C HIS A 787 -20.72 -1.81 -15.42
N GLU A 788 -21.69 -1.83 -16.33
CA GLU A 788 -21.49 -2.37 -17.68
C GLU A 788 -21.19 -1.27 -18.68
N PHE A 789 -20.28 -1.57 -19.60
CA PHE A 789 -19.94 -0.68 -20.71
C PHE A 789 -19.61 -1.47 -21.98
N TYR A 790 -19.57 -0.77 -23.10
CA TYR A 790 -19.41 -1.37 -24.42
C TYR A 790 -18.30 -0.69 -25.21
N ILE A 791 -17.64 -1.46 -26.07
CA ILE A 791 -16.67 -0.96 -27.05
C ILE A 791 -17.13 -1.42 -28.44
N SER A 792 -17.52 -0.47 -29.29
CA SER A 792 -17.87 -0.71 -30.70
C SER A 792 -16.68 -0.51 -31.64
N ASP A 793 -16.89 -0.78 -32.93
CA ASP A 793 -15.85 -0.70 -33.97
C ASP A 793 -15.27 0.70 -34.18
N GLU A 794 -15.99 1.76 -33.82
CA GLU A 794 -15.49 3.13 -33.97
C GLU A 794 -14.47 3.53 -32.87
N TYR A 795 -14.41 2.78 -31.76
CA TYR A 795 -13.57 3.08 -30.62
C TYR A 795 -12.30 2.23 -30.58
N ARG A 796 -11.17 2.83 -30.23
CA ARG A 796 -9.90 2.12 -29.98
C ARG A 796 -9.79 1.62 -28.55
N SER A 797 -10.47 2.27 -27.61
CA SER A 797 -10.40 1.97 -26.18
C SER A 797 -11.47 2.72 -25.39
N VAL A 798 -11.72 2.28 -24.17
CA VAL A 798 -12.48 3.00 -23.16
C VAL A 798 -11.62 3.20 -21.91
N GLU A 799 -11.68 4.38 -21.32
CA GLU A 799 -11.13 4.66 -20.00
C GLU A 799 -12.26 5.00 -19.03
N LEU A 800 -12.24 4.36 -17.86
CA LEU A 800 -13.13 4.64 -16.75
C LEU A 800 -12.29 5.24 -15.64
N GLU A 801 -12.45 6.52 -15.42
CA GLU A 801 -11.88 7.22 -14.28
C GLU A 801 -12.88 7.19 -13.13
N LEU A 802 -12.42 6.73 -11.97
CA LEU A 802 -13.22 6.50 -10.79
C LEU A 802 -12.66 7.36 -9.66
N GLU A 803 -13.51 8.15 -9.01
CA GLU A 803 -13.11 9.09 -7.96
C GLU A 803 -14.04 8.98 -6.74
N ILE A 804 -13.42 8.92 -5.56
CA ILE A 804 -14.05 8.87 -4.23
C ILE A 804 -13.49 10.05 -3.43
N SER A 805 -14.32 10.74 -2.64
CA SER A 805 -13.80 11.81 -1.78
C SER A 805 -12.82 11.26 -0.73
N PRO A 806 -11.79 12.01 -0.31
CA PRO A 806 -10.83 11.55 0.71
C PRO A 806 -11.48 11.11 2.03
N GLU A 807 -12.58 11.75 2.44
CA GLU A 807 -13.32 11.41 3.66
C GLU A 807 -14.01 10.04 3.52
N ASN A 808 -14.60 9.77 2.36
CA ASN A 808 -15.25 8.50 2.08
C ASN A 808 -14.25 7.37 1.85
N TRP A 809 -13.10 7.70 1.25
CA TRP A 809 -11.98 6.78 1.07
C TRP A 809 -11.47 6.22 2.41
N SER A 810 -11.40 7.08 3.43
CA SER A 810 -10.90 6.74 4.78
C SER A 810 -11.77 5.71 5.55
N ARG A 811 -12.86 5.24 4.93
CA ARG A 811 -13.76 4.21 5.48
C ARG A 811 -13.46 2.80 4.98
N PHE A 812 -12.63 2.67 3.95
CA PHE A 812 -12.30 1.40 3.32
C PHE A 812 -10.94 0.87 3.78
N THR A 813 -10.81 -0.45 3.79
CA THR A 813 -9.56 -1.15 4.05
C THR A 813 -8.86 -1.53 2.75
N ASP A 814 -9.61 -1.96 1.74
CA ASP A 814 -9.16 -2.21 0.37
C ASP A 814 -10.31 -2.00 -0.62
N ILE A 815 -9.98 -1.71 -1.88
CA ILE A 815 -10.94 -1.74 -2.99
C ILE A 815 -10.33 -2.46 -4.19
N ALA A 816 -10.84 -3.64 -4.51
CA ALA A 816 -10.48 -4.41 -5.70
C ALA A 816 -11.36 -4.00 -6.89
N VAL A 817 -10.74 -3.92 -8.08
CA VAL A 817 -11.41 -3.56 -9.33
C VAL A 817 -11.10 -4.59 -10.40
N ASN A 818 -12.15 -5.19 -10.96
CA ASN A 818 -12.04 -6.11 -12.09
C ASN A 818 -12.82 -5.56 -13.28
N VAL A 819 -12.31 -5.80 -14.49
CA VAL A 819 -13.12 -5.73 -15.71
C VAL A 819 -13.19 -7.12 -16.30
N LEU A 820 -14.40 -7.64 -16.46
CA LEU A 820 -14.67 -8.93 -17.07
C LEU A 820 -15.18 -8.75 -18.51
N ASP A 821 -14.80 -9.67 -19.40
CA ASP A 821 -15.40 -9.79 -20.73
C ASP A 821 -16.76 -10.52 -20.68
N SER A 822 -17.38 -10.74 -21.84
CA SER A 822 -18.68 -11.41 -21.95
C SER A 822 -18.70 -12.86 -21.47
N ASN A 823 -17.54 -13.51 -21.36
CA ASN A 823 -17.40 -14.87 -20.84
C ASN A 823 -17.09 -14.88 -19.33
N GLY A 824 -17.06 -13.71 -18.69
CA GLY A 824 -16.70 -13.57 -17.27
C GLY A 824 -15.19 -13.62 -17.02
N LYS A 825 -14.35 -13.64 -18.06
CA LYS A 825 -12.90 -13.65 -17.90
C LYS A 825 -12.39 -12.25 -17.59
N ALA A 826 -11.57 -12.11 -16.55
CA ALA A 826 -10.96 -10.82 -16.22
C ALA A 826 -9.97 -10.38 -17.30
N VAL A 827 -10.20 -9.19 -17.86
CA VAL A 827 -9.33 -8.53 -18.85
C VAL A 827 -8.51 -7.39 -18.23
N VAL A 828 -8.94 -6.89 -17.07
CA VAL A 828 -8.20 -5.98 -16.19
C VAL A 828 -8.47 -6.41 -14.74
N GLN A 829 -7.42 -6.50 -13.93
CA GLN A 829 -7.51 -6.66 -12.49
C GLN A 829 -6.56 -5.63 -11.86
N THR A 830 -7.10 -4.78 -11.00
CA THR A 830 -6.35 -3.75 -10.27
C THR A 830 -7.06 -3.47 -8.94
N GLY A 831 -6.66 -2.43 -8.24
CA GLY A 831 -7.43 -1.90 -7.13
C GLY A 831 -7.17 -0.41 -6.95
N PHE A 832 -7.90 0.22 -6.04
CA PHE A 832 -7.63 1.60 -5.70
C PHE A 832 -6.46 1.62 -4.71
N SER A 833 -5.34 2.23 -5.11
CA SER A 833 -4.30 2.63 -4.16
C SER A 833 -4.53 4.02 -3.59
N ASN A 834 -5.39 4.82 -4.24
CA ASN A 834 -5.68 6.21 -3.87
C ASN A 834 -7.17 6.50 -4.12
N PRO A 835 -7.71 7.62 -3.60
CA PRO A 835 -9.12 7.99 -3.81
C PRO A 835 -9.54 8.15 -5.28
N ARG A 836 -8.59 8.16 -6.23
CA ARG A 836 -8.83 8.21 -7.67
C ARG A 836 -8.05 7.11 -8.39
N THR A 837 -8.68 6.44 -9.36
CA THR A 837 -8.02 5.45 -10.23
C THR A 837 -8.56 5.53 -11.67
N VAL A 838 -7.77 5.05 -12.63
CA VAL A 838 -8.16 4.98 -14.05
C VAL A 838 -8.01 3.56 -14.55
N VAL A 839 -9.10 3.02 -15.11
CA VAL A 839 -9.15 1.69 -15.73
C VAL A 839 -9.26 1.86 -17.23
N ARG A 840 -8.30 1.30 -17.98
CA ARG A 840 -8.30 1.35 -19.45
C ARG A 840 -8.53 -0.03 -20.04
N VAL A 841 -9.40 -0.11 -21.04
CA VAL A 841 -9.65 -1.32 -21.83
C VAL A 841 -9.51 -0.99 -23.31
N ASP A 842 -8.54 -1.62 -23.98
CA ASP A 842 -8.36 -1.50 -25.42
C ASP A 842 -9.34 -2.40 -26.18
N ASN A 843 -9.75 -1.96 -27.37
CA ASN A 843 -10.61 -2.72 -28.27
C ASN A 843 -9.85 -3.95 -28.81
N ARG A 844 -10.40 -5.16 -28.62
CA ARG A 844 -9.73 -6.44 -28.97
C ARG A 844 -10.29 -7.14 -30.21
N GLY A 845 -11.27 -6.57 -30.91
CA GLY A 845 -11.93 -7.25 -32.01
C GLY A 845 -12.90 -6.38 -32.80
N THR A 846 -13.72 -7.03 -33.62
CA THR A 846 -14.78 -6.39 -34.40
C THR A 846 -16.14 -6.56 -33.74
N GLY A 847 -17.04 -5.61 -33.92
CA GLY A 847 -18.39 -5.59 -33.35
C GLY A 847 -18.45 -5.04 -31.92
N ASN A 848 -19.66 -5.00 -31.37
CA ASN A 848 -19.92 -4.49 -30.02
C ASN A 848 -19.49 -5.50 -28.95
N GLN A 849 -18.40 -5.20 -28.26
CA GLN A 849 -17.92 -5.97 -27.12
C GLN A 849 -18.52 -5.43 -25.82
N ARG A 850 -19.08 -6.31 -25.00
CA ARG A 850 -19.62 -5.99 -23.66
C ARG A 850 -18.59 -6.30 -22.60
N PHE A 851 -18.44 -5.38 -21.64
CA PHE A 851 -17.59 -5.54 -20.48
C PHE A 851 -18.36 -5.22 -19.20
N LYS A 852 -17.94 -5.85 -18.10
CA LYS A 852 -18.49 -5.64 -16.76
C LYS A 852 -17.36 -5.20 -15.82
N LEU A 853 -17.43 -3.96 -15.34
CA LEU A 853 -16.60 -3.46 -14.25
C LEU A 853 -17.21 -3.90 -12.91
N GLU A 854 -16.40 -4.46 -12.03
CA GLU A 854 -16.74 -4.85 -10.66
C GLU A 854 -15.82 -4.13 -9.69
N ILE A 855 -16.39 -3.38 -8.73
CA ILE A 855 -15.68 -2.71 -7.65
C ILE A 855 -16.07 -3.40 -6.33
N ASN A 856 -15.17 -4.19 -5.77
CA ASN A 856 -15.32 -4.83 -4.47
C ASN A 856 -14.62 -4.01 -3.40
N ALA A 857 -15.39 -3.38 -2.51
CA ALA A 857 -14.85 -2.44 -1.52
C ALA A 857 -15.08 -2.96 -0.09
N ALA A 858 -13.97 -3.23 0.61
CA ALA A 858 -13.98 -3.75 1.97
C ALA A 858 -13.90 -2.63 2.99
N ARG A 859 -14.59 -2.81 4.12
CA ARG A 859 -14.60 -1.88 5.25
C ARG A 859 -14.08 -2.53 6.52
N GLY A 860 -13.71 -1.72 7.50
CA GLY A 860 -13.32 -2.22 8.82
C GLY A 860 -14.45 -2.93 9.58
N HIS A 861 -15.71 -2.68 9.27
CA HIS A 861 -16.89 -3.29 9.92
C HIS A 861 -18.07 -3.36 8.95
N GLU A 862 -19.05 -4.21 9.25
CA GLU A 862 -20.30 -4.28 8.47
C GLU A 862 -21.11 -2.99 8.58
N GLY A 863 -21.90 -2.72 7.53
CA GLY A 863 -22.68 -1.50 7.41
C GLY A 863 -21.86 -0.27 7.02
N GLY A 864 -22.45 0.91 7.23
CA GLY A 864 -21.90 2.21 6.84
C GLY A 864 -22.71 2.89 5.72
N PRO A 865 -22.47 4.19 5.46
CA PRO A 865 -23.21 4.91 4.44
C PRO A 865 -22.83 4.45 3.03
N ASN A 866 -23.78 4.57 2.11
CA ASN A 866 -23.53 4.45 0.68
C ASN A 866 -22.47 5.48 0.28
N VAL A 867 -21.40 5.04 -0.37
CA VAL A 867 -20.32 5.94 -0.81
C VAL A 867 -20.49 6.24 -2.29
N PRO A 868 -20.72 7.51 -2.68
CA PRO A 868 -20.76 7.88 -4.08
C PRO A 868 -19.35 7.75 -4.69
N VAL A 869 -19.31 7.14 -5.87
CA VAL A 869 -18.16 7.05 -6.76
C VAL A 869 -18.53 7.84 -8.00
N LYS A 870 -17.72 8.85 -8.32
CA LYS A 870 -17.85 9.60 -9.57
C LYS A 870 -17.19 8.80 -10.69
N PHE A 871 -17.97 8.48 -11.70
CA PHE A 871 -17.53 7.85 -12.93
C PHE A 871 -17.32 8.92 -13.99
N THR A 872 -16.16 8.91 -14.63
CA THR A 872 -15.93 9.60 -15.90
C THR A 872 -15.51 8.56 -16.93
N VAL A 873 -16.43 8.22 -17.85
CA VAL A 873 -16.22 7.19 -18.87
C VAL A 873 -15.89 7.87 -20.18
N ARG A 874 -14.72 7.57 -20.77
CA ARG A 874 -14.21 8.14 -22.02
C ARG A 874 -14.02 7.06 -23.07
N HIS A 875 -14.79 7.13 -24.14
CA HIS A 875 -14.65 6.27 -25.32
C HIS A 875 -13.79 6.97 -26.37
N PHE A 876 -12.60 6.45 -26.63
CA PHE A 876 -11.65 7.04 -27.58
C PHE A 876 -11.90 6.53 -28.98
N TRP A 877 -12.09 7.43 -29.95
CA TRP A 877 -12.24 7.06 -31.36
C TRP A 877 -10.94 6.48 -31.93
N LYS A 878 -11.07 5.58 -32.92
CA LYS A 878 -9.94 5.11 -33.73
C LYS A 878 -9.31 6.24 -34.54
N ALA A 879 -10.14 7.15 -35.06
CA ALA A 879 -9.72 8.30 -35.85
C ALA A 879 -10.28 9.60 -35.25
N PRO A 880 -9.48 10.34 -34.45
CA PRO A 880 -9.87 11.63 -33.92
C PRO A 880 -10.31 12.63 -35.01
N VAL A 881 -11.13 13.62 -34.63
CA VAL A 881 -11.54 14.73 -35.50
C VAL A 881 -10.59 15.89 -35.24
N LYS A 882 -9.93 16.42 -36.27
CA LYS A 882 -8.97 17.49 -36.08
C LYS A 882 -9.68 18.81 -35.87
N LEU A 883 -9.09 19.66 -35.03
CA LEU A 883 -9.53 21.02 -34.76
C LEU A 883 -8.45 21.98 -35.21
N GLU A 884 -8.86 23.07 -35.85
CA GLU A 884 -7.97 24.14 -36.25
C GLU A 884 -8.52 25.49 -35.79
N GLY A 885 -7.68 26.27 -35.11
CA GLY A 885 -8.02 27.57 -34.54
C GLY A 885 -7.47 28.73 -35.35
N LYS A 886 -8.23 29.82 -35.41
CA LYS A 886 -7.87 31.09 -36.06
C LYS A 886 -8.26 32.28 -35.18
N VAL A 887 -7.51 33.36 -35.29
CA VAL A 887 -7.85 34.67 -34.72
C VAL A 887 -7.80 35.68 -35.86
N ASP A 888 -8.85 36.49 -36.01
CA ASP A 888 -9.01 37.45 -37.11
C ASP A 888 -8.78 36.83 -38.50
N GLY A 889 -9.23 35.59 -38.70
CA GLY A 889 -9.06 34.83 -39.94
C GLY A 889 -7.68 34.21 -40.17
N ASN A 890 -6.69 34.46 -39.30
CA ASN A 890 -5.32 33.98 -39.43
C ASN A 890 -5.07 32.68 -38.64
N GLN A 891 -4.42 31.69 -39.29
CA GLN A 891 -3.99 30.43 -38.64
C GLN A 891 -2.71 30.59 -37.81
N LEU A 892 -1.85 31.55 -38.18
CA LEU A 892 -0.77 32.00 -37.30
C LEU A 892 -1.38 32.97 -36.30
N VAL A 893 -1.76 32.45 -35.14
CA VAL A 893 -2.45 33.18 -34.08
C VAL A 893 -1.44 34.06 -33.35
N ARG A 894 -1.77 35.33 -33.18
CA ARG A 894 -1.03 36.30 -32.37
C ARG A 894 -1.92 36.84 -31.26
N LEU A 895 -1.54 36.61 -30.00
CA LEU A 895 -2.27 37.10 -28.83
C LEU A 895 -1.39 38.08 -28.06
N LEU A 896 -1.79 39.35 -28.06
CA LEU A 896 -1.06 40.40 -27.36
C LEU A 896 -1.22 40.27 -25.84
N PRO A 897 -0.20 40.66 -25.05
CA PRO A 897 -0.29 40.72 -23.60
C PRO A 897 -1.51 41.51 -23.14
N GLN A 898 -2.20 41.00 -22.12
CA GLN A 898 -3.31 41.68 -21.44
C GLN A 898 -4.48 42.10 -22.35
N SER A 899 -4.60 41.48 -23.53
CA SER A 899 -5.63 41.80 -24.52
C SER A 899 -6.46 40.56 -24.84
N PRO A 900 -7.79 40.60 -24.67
CA PRO A 900 -8.64 39.49 -25.08
C PRO A 900 -8.70 39.40 -26.61
N ALA A 901 -8.77 38.18 -27.14
CA ALA A 901 -9.01 37.92 -28.55
C ALA A 901 -10.12 36.87 -28.72
N THR A 902 -10.82 36.91 -29.84
CA THR A 902 -11.81 35.88 -30.18
C THR A 902 -11.11 34.77 -30.98
N LEU A 903 -11.01 33.58 -30.39
CA LEU A 903 -10.57 32.38 -31.08
C LEU A 903 -11.76 31.72 -31.77
N GLU A 904 -11.64 31.48 -33.06
CA GLU A 904 -12.54 30.64 -33.84
C GLU A 904 -11.91 29.27 -34.08
N VAL A 905 -12.56 28.19 -33.66
CA VAL A 905 -12.09 26.82 -33.88
C VAL A 905 -13.07 26.07 -34.76
N LYS A 906 -12.59 25.39 -35.80
CA LYS A 906 -13.40 24.52 -36.67
C LYS A 906 -12.90 23.09 -36.68
N THR A 907 -13.83 22.16 -36.84
CA THR A 907 -13.53 20.75 -37.12
C THR A 907 -13.16 20.54 -38.58
N ASP A 908 -12.34 19.53 -38.89
CA ASP A 908 -12.00 19.13 -40.27
C ASP A 908 -13.12 18.32 -40.94
N LYS A 909 -13.95 17.65 -40.13
CA LYS A 909 -15.10 16.85 -40.55
C LYS A 909 -16.17 16.83 -39.47
N MET A 910 -17.38 16.42 -39.83
CA MET A 910 -18.46 16.21 -38.87
C MET A 910 -18.07 15.12 -37.86
N PRO A 911 -18.09 15.39 -36.54
CA PRO A 911 -17.85 14.36 -35.54
C PRO A 911 -18.94 13.29 -35.54
N LEU A 912 -18.60 12.06 -35.12
CA LEU A 912 -19.59 11.02 -34.87
C LEU A 912 -20.61 11.51 -33.84
N ALA A 913 -21.88 11.17 -34.04
CA ALA A 913 -22.93 11.60 -33.12
C ALA A 913 -22.67 11.06 -31.71
N ALA A 914 -22.64 11.95 -30.71
CA ALA A 914 -22.57 11.52 -29.33
C ALA A 914 -23.88 10.82 -28.91
N PRO A 915 -23.82 9.67 -28.22
CA PRO A 915 -25.00 9.05 -27.63
C PRO A 915 -25.77 10.00 -26.71
N GLN A 916 -27.05 9.73 -26.48
CA GLN A 916 -27.87 10.55 -25.58
C GLN A 916 -27.23 10.63 -24.18
N GLY A 917 -27.03 11.84 -23.67
CA GLY A 917 -26.39 12.09 -22.36
C GLY A 917 -24.86 12.09 -22.37
N ALA A 918 -24.22 11.76 -23.50
CA ALA A 918 -22.77 11.89 -23.67
C ALA A 918 -22.40 13.22 -24.33
N SER A 919 -21.18 13.68 -24.08
CA SER A 919 -20.57 14.86 -24.70
C SER A 919 -19.32 14.45 -25.47
N TRP A 920 -18.92 15.20 -26.48
CA TRP A 920 -17.59 15.03 -27.08
C TRP A 920 -16.52 15.49 -26.10
N PHE A 921 -15.38 14.81 -26.08
CA PHE A 921 -14.20 15.31 -25.40
C PHE A 921 -13.01 15.42 -26.34
N GLY A 922 -12.08 16.28 -25.96
CA GLY A 922 -10.89 16.54 -26.73
C GLY A 922 -10.03 17.60 -26.07
N LYS A 923 -9.20 18.24 -26.88
CA LYS A 923 -8.36 19.34 -26.45
C LYS A 923 -8.00 20.26 -27.60
N VAL A 924 -7.67 21.51 -27.26
CA VAL A 924 -7.04 22.48 -28.15
C VAL A 924 -5.75 22.96 -27.51
N ASP A 925 -4.66 22.78 -28.23
CA ASP A 925 -3.31 23.18 -27.83
C ASP A 925 -2.90 24.47 -28.56
N PHE A 926 -2.39 25.43 -27.80
CA PHE A 926 -1.78 26.66 -28.27
C PHE A 926 -0.27 26.42 -28.34
N LYS A 927 0.20 26.02 -29.52
CA LYS A 927 1.58 25.63 -29.77
C LYS A 927 2.40 26.82 -30.24
N ALA A 928 3.36 27.24 -29.44
CA ALA A 928 4.22 28.38 -29.76
C ALA A 928 5.14 28.05 -30.95
N ARG A 929 5.30 29.02 -31.86
CA ARG A 929 6.13 28.84 -33.06
C ARG A 929 7.64 28.78 -32.75
N GLN A 930 8.06 29.43 -31.67
CA GLN A 930 9.49 29.60 -31.36
C GLN A 930 10.14 28.31 -30.89
N ASP A 931 9.48 27.57 -30.00
CA ASP A 931 10.04 26.40 -29.32
C ASP A 931 9.09 25.20 -29.29
N GLU A 932 7.95 25.26 -30.00
CA GLU A 932 6.93 24.22 -30.07
C GLU A 932 6.25 23.90 -28.72
N SER A 933 6.49 24.71 -27.68
CA SER A 933 5.87 24.55 -26.36
C SER A 933 4.37 24.82 -26.39
N ILE A 934 3.63 24.13 -25.52
CA ILE A 934 2.17 24.30 -25.39
C ILE A 934 1.90 25.30 -24.27
N TRP A 935 1.54 26.53 -24.65
CA TRP A 935 1.26 27.63 -23.70
C TRP A 935 -0.11 27.51 -23.03
N LEU A 936 -1.04 26.85 -23.71
CA LEU A 936 -2.34 26.48 -23.17
C LEU A 936 -2.77 25.17 -23.80
N ARG A 937 -3.14 24.21 -22.98
CA ARG A 937 -3.96 23.07 -23.40
C ARG A 937 -5.34 23.24 -22.80
N MET A 938 -6.30 23.63 -23.65
CA MET A 938 -7.69 23.79 -23.28
C MET A 938 -8.39 22.43 -23.42
N PRO A 939 -8.79 21.77 -22.32
CA PRO A 939 -9.63 20.58 -22.41
C PRO A 939 -11.01 20.97 -22.98
N LEU A 940 -11.57 20.09 -23.80
CA LEU A 940 -12.89 20.27 -24.40
C LEU A 940 -13.86 19.24 -23.84
N GLU A 941 -15.03 19.72 -23.42
CA GLU A 941 -16.17 18.91 -23.01
C GLU A 941 -17.44 19.51 -23.63
N LEU A 942 -17.83 19.01 -24.80
CA LEU A 942 -18.75 19.70 -25.72
C LEU A 942 -20.03 18.89 -25.95
N ARG A 943 -21.18 19.49 -25.64
CA ARG A 943 -22.50 18.98 -26.02
C ARG A 943 -22.79 19.34 -27.48
N ARG A 944 -23.58 18.51 -28.15
CA ARG A 944 -24.19 18.91 -29.42
C ARG A 944 -25.41 19.77 -29.11
N ARG A 945 -25.48 21.00 -29.64
CA ARG A 945 -26.68 21.85 -29.59
C ARG A 945 -27.15 22.22 -30.99
#